data_AF-A0A5D4RBZ0-F1
#
_entry.id   AF-A0A5D4RBZ0-F1
#
_cell.length_a   1.000
_cell.length_b   1.000
_cell.length_c   1.000
_cell.angle_alpha   90.00
_cell.angle_beta   90.00
_cell.angle_gamma   90.00
#
_symmetry.space_group_name_H-M   'P 1'
#
loop_
_entity.id
_entity.type
_entity.pdbx_description
1 polymer ?
#
loop_
_entity_poly.entity_id
_entity_poly.type
_entity_poly.pdbx_seq_one_letter_code
_entity_poly.pdbx_strand_id
1 'polypeptide(L)'
;MEVMADQRYKRAKKYVRAAAVISLIGMIAAGLAIGAVLIYAKILGPPLLAVPQSTLYYSEDGEVIGESSNGQKRYWVTLDHISPHLIDATVSVEDQNFHSHHGFDYKRIAGAALADLKAMAKVQGASTISQQYARNLFLAHEKTWKRKMMEAFYTIRLEMNYSKDEILEGYINTIYYGYGAYGVQAASQYYFGKDAEELNLAEASMLAGIPKGPGVYSPLASLERARDRQRIILDTMAMQGKITAEEADEAFGAALKLVGEFPHKAIEKAPYFQDAVKNALKNQLQLDDRTIELGGLKVYTTLDTKIQAAAEKAVSGNISKDSEIQVGLVSVNPKNGHVKAMVGGRDYSESPFNRAVQAVRQPGSTIKPLLYYAALEQGFTPATMMRSEQTTFRFDDGRQEYTPHNFNSQYANGDITMAQALALSDNVYAVKTHLFLGEKTLAETAKKFGITSKMAEVPSLALGTSGIRVIELANAYSLFANGGKKVSPVLVTKVENHKGEVIYEEKKEPLPVLKPEDAYVMTQMMTGMFDHKLDGYSSVTGSTIISRMTRPYAGKSGSTDTDSWMAGFTPQLVSAVWTGYDQGKPITLTADKAYAKNIWIQFMEDAHKDLPVKRFKGPKGTVGVYINPENGKIATEHCPVQRLTYFTAGTEPTEYCTDHLEHMEEEPEQPVKKPKEKKTWYKKLFQWGS
;
A
#
# COMPACT_ATOMS: atom_id res chain seq x y z
N MET A 1 74.26 6.14 72.21
CA MET A 1 73.23 6.49 71.21
C MET A 1 72.84 5.33 70.28
N GLU A 2 73.42 4.12 70.40
CA GLU A 2 73.18 3.01 69.44
C GLU A 2 71.93 2.15 69.69
N VAL A 3 71.30 2.21 70.87
CA VAL A 3 70.16 1.30 71.20
C VAL A 3 68.80 1.80 70.70
N MET A 4 68.68 3.08 70.34
CA MET A 4 67.39 3.66 69.87
C MET A 4 67.13 3.50 68.36
N ALA A 5 68.14 3.14 67.56
CA ALA A 5 67.99 2.94 66.11
C ALA A 5 67.32 1.58 65.77
N ASP A 6 67.59 0.53 66.55
CA ASP A 6 67.12 -0.85 66.29
C ASP A 6 65.60 -1.03 66.50
N GLN A 7 65.00 -0.33 67.48
CA GLN A 7 63.54 -0.41 67.72
C GLN A 7 62.71 0.29 66.63
N ARG A 8 63.18 1.42 66.08
CA ARG A 8 62.50 2.11 64.98
C ARG A 8 62.54 1.28 63.69
N TYR A 9 63.67 0.63 63.42
CA TYR A 9 63.84 -0.26 62.28
C TYR A 9 62.94 -1.52 62.36
N LYS A 10 62.86 -2.16 63.54
CA LYS A 10 61.96 -3.31 63.78
C LYS A 10 60.47 -2.94 63.65
N ARG A 11 60.07 -1.75 64.12
CA ARG A 11 58.70 -1.23 63.93
C ARG A 11 58.41 -0.90 62.46
N ALA A 12 59.34 -0.26 61.74
CA ALA A 12 59.21 0.00 60.32
C ALA A 12 59.06 -1.30 59.51
N LYS A 13 59.86 -2.33 59.79
CA LYS A 13 59.76 -3.65 59.14
C LYS A 13 58.41 -4.34 59.42
N LYS A 14 57.85 -4.15 60.62
CA LYS A 14 56.50 -4.64 60.98
C LYS A 14 55.40 -3.92 60.20
N TYR A 15 55.48 -2.59 60.07
CA TYR A 15 54.53 -1.81 59.27
C TYR A 15 54.62 -2.09 57.77
N VAL A 16 55.83 -2.26 57.23
CA VAL A 16 56.03 -2.65 55.82
C VAL A 16 55.48 -4.04 55.55
N ARG A 17 55.69 -5.01 56.45
CA ARG A 17 55.08 -6.35 56.32
C ARG A 17 53.56 -6.32 56.42
N ALA A 18 53.01 -5.55 57.36
CA ALA A 18 51.57 -5.39 57.49
C ALA A 18 50.97 -4.75 56.24
N ALA A 19 51.60 -3.69 55.70
CA ALA A 19 51.20 -3.07 54.44
C ALA A 19 51.27 -4.05 53.27
N ALA A 20 52.33 -4.86 53.15
CA ALA A 20 52.45 -5.88 52.11
C ALA A 20 51.36 -6.95 52.20
N VAL A 21 51.02 -7.43 53.41
CA VAL A 21 49.96 -8.42 53.62
C VAL A 21 48.58 -7.83 53.33
N ILE A 22 48.31 -6.59 53.78
CA ILE A 22 47.05 -5.89 53.48
C ILE A 22 46.92 -5.66 51.97
N SER A 23 47.98 -5.23 51.29
CA SER A 23 48.00 -5.09 49.83
C SER A 23 47.76 -6.42 49.12
N LEU A 24 48.33 -7.52 49.60
CA LEU A 24 48.12 -8.85 49.03
C LEU A 24 46.66 -9.31 49.22
N ILE A 25 46.10 -9.15 50.41
CA ILE A 25 44.68 -9.45 50.69
C ILE A 25 43.78 -8.57 49.81
N GLY A 26 44.11 -7.29 49.66
CA GLY A 26 43.41 -6.37 48.77
C GLY A 26 43.45 -6.82 47.31
N MET A 27 44.60 -7.27 46.81
CA MET A 27 44.75 -7.81 45.44
C MET A 27 43.94 -9.08 45.25
N ILE A 28 43.96 -10.00 46.23
CA ILE A 28 43.17 -11.23 46.17
C ILE A 28 41.67 -10.92 46.18
N ALA A 29 41.21 -10.04 47.08
CA ALA A 29 39.82 -9.62 47.14
C ALA A 29 39.38 -8.92 45.84
N ALA A 30 40.22 -8.05 45.28
CA ALA A 30 39.95 -7.41 43.98
C ALA A 30 39.89 -8.43 42.84
N GLY A 31 40.81 -9.41 42.82
CA GLY A 31 40.80 -10.50 41.84
C GLY A 31 39.55 -11.36 41.93
N LEU A 32 39.12 -11.73 43.13
CA LEU A 32 37.87 -12.46 43.37
C LEU A 32 36.64 -11.65 42.96
N ALA A 33 36.61 -10.35 43.24
CA ALA A 33 35.53 -9.46 42.83
C ALA A 33 35.43 -9.35 41.30
N ILE A 34 36.58 -9.16 40.60
CA ILE A 34 36.63 -9.16 39.14
C ILE A 34 36.18 -10.52 38.58
N GLY A 35 36.69 -11.62 39.14
CA GLY A 35 36.31 -12.98 38.75
C GLY A 35 34.81 -13.22 38.90
N ALA A 36 34.21 -12.77 40.01
CA ALA A 36 32.77 -12.86 40.24
C ALA A 36 31.97 -12.05 39.21
N VAL A 37 32.41 -10.84 38.85
CA VAL A 37 31.77 -10.02 37.80
C VAL A 37 31.85 -10.70 36.43
N LEU A 38 32.99 -11.30 36.07
CA LEU A 38 33.16 -12.02 34.80
C LEU A 38 32.29 -13.29 34.74
N ILE A 39 32.22 -14.06 35.84
CA ILE A 39 31.35 -15.23 35.93
C ILE A 39 29.89 -14.81 35.83
N TYR A 40 29.49 -13.76 36.54
CA TYR A 40 28.14 -13.22 36.48
C TYR A 40 27.76 -12.74 35.08
N ALA A 41 28.67 -12.03 34.40
CA ALA A 41 28.50 -11.60 33.01
C ALA A 41 28.32 -12.80 32.06
N LYS A 42 29.08 -13.88 32.26
CA LYS A 42 28.97 -15.11 31.47
C LYS A 42 27.67 -15.87 31.71
N ILE A 43 27.21 -15.94 32.96
CA ILE A 43 25.93 -16.57 33.33
C ILE A 43 24.75 -15.85 32.67
N LEU A 44 24.79 -14.52 32.59
CA LEU A 44 23.73 -13.73 31.94
C LEU A 44 23.71 -13.85 30.41
N GLY A 45 24.76 -14.41 29.79
CA GLY A 45 24.85 -14.57 28.33
C GLY A 45 24.90 -13.25 27.54
N PRO A 46 24.75 -13.33 26.20
CA PRO A 46 24.83 -12.19 25.31
C PRO A 46 23.76 -11.14 25.64
N PRO A 47 24.12 -9.84 25.79
CA PRO A 47 23.13 -8.78 25.89
C PRO A 47 22.44 -8.57 24.53
N LEU A 48 21.13 -8.29 24.54
CA LEU A 48 20.37 -8.01 23.32
C LEU A 48 20.87 -6.73 22.64
N LEU A 49 21.24 -6.80 21.36
CA LEU A 49 21.70 -5.66 20.55
C LEU A 49 20.55 -4.90 19.85
N ALA A 50 19.30 -5.12 20.29
CA ALA A 50 18.13 -4.59 19.61
C ALA A 50 18.10 -3.06 19.68
N VAL A 51 18.35 -2.43 18.53
CA VAL A 51 18.17 -1.00 18.34
C VAL A 51 16.89 -0.75 17.55
N PRO A 52 16.12 0.30 17.88
CA PRO A 52 15.01 0.74 17.05
C PRO A 52 15.47 0.98 15.62
N GLN A 53 14.85 0.32 14.65
CA GLN A 53 15.10 0.51 13.21
C GLN A 53 13.82 0.97 12.54
N SER A 54 13.94 1.85 11.56
CA SER A 54 12.79 2.31 10.80
C SER A 54 12.17 1.16 10.03
N THR A 55 10.84 1.07 10.03
CA THR A 55 10.10 0.15 9.15
C THR A 55 9.91 0.78 7.78
N LEU A 56 10.21 0.02 6.73
CA LEU A 56 10.12 0.45 5.34
C LEU A 56 8.94 -0.22 4.64
N TYR A 57 8.16 0.58 3.92
CA TYR A 57 7.05 0.10 3.09
C TYR A 57 7.46 0.16 1.62
N TYR A 58 7.33 -0.97 0.92
CA TYR A 58 7.67 -1.10 -0.49
C TYR A 58 6.40 -1.25 -1.34
N SER A 59 6.36 -0.57 -2.49
CA SER A 59 5.35 -0.81 -3.53
C SER A 59 5.54 -2.19 -4.18
N GLU A 60 4.58 -2.61 -5.00
CA GLU A 60 4.73 -3.79 -5.85
C GLU A 60 5.91 -3.64 -6.84
N ASP A 61 6.19 -2.41 -7.28
CA ASP A 61 7.30 -2.09 -8.18
C ASP A 61 8.67 -2.09 -7.48
N GLY A 62 8.72 -2.30 -6.16
CA GLY A 62 9.94 -2.31 -5.35
C GLY A 62 10.42 -0.94 -4.85
N GLU A 63 9.67 0.14 -5.11
CA GLU A 63 9.98 1.47 -4.61
C GLU A 63 9.62 1.60 -3.12
N VAL A 64 10.43 2.31 -2.34
CA VAL A 64 10.04 2.70 -0.98
C VAL A 64 8.95 3.78 -1.06
N ILE A 65 7.75 3.47 -0.56
CA ILE A 65 6.59 4.37 -0.56
C ILE A 65 6.42 5.12 0.75
N GLY A 66 6.99 4.59 1.84
CA GLY A 66 6.96 5.25 3.14
C GLY A 66 7.91 4.62 4.15
N GLU A 67 8.06 5.32 5.27
CA GLU A 67 8.92 4.94 6.39
C GLU A 67 8.20 5.29 7.70
N SER A 68 8.16 4.34 8.64
CA SER A 68 7.70 4.61 10.01
C SER A 68 8.91 4.79 10.93
N SER A 69 8.98 5.91 11.65
CA SER A 69 10.02 6.17 12.64
C SER A 69 9.56 7.15 13.73
N ASN A 70 10.20 7.12 14.91
CA ASN A 70 9.95 8.06 16.01
C ASN A 70 10.85 9.30 15.95
N GLY A 71 11.06 9.85 14.75
CA GLY A 71 11.99 10.97 14.51
C GLY A 71 13.48 10.59 14.55
N GLN A 72 13.79 9.31 14.72
CA GLN A 72 15.11 8.73 14.60
C GLN A 72 15.13 7.82 13.37
N LYS A 73 15.91 8.17 12.35
CA LYS A 73 16.11 7.32 11.18
C LYS A 73 17.33 6.45 11.39
N ARG A 74 17.13 5.14 11.29
CA ARG A 74 18.19 4.14 11.38
C ARG A 74 17.94 3.04 10.37
N TYR A 75 18.94 2.79 9.53
CA TYR A 75 19.00 1.67 8.60
C TYR A 75 20.25 0.86 8.95
N TRP A 76 20.07 -0.45 9.16
CA TRP A 76 21.19 -1.32 9.47
C TRP A 76 21.83 -1.82 8.19
N VAL A 77 23.16 -1.69 8.11
CA VAL A 77 23.99 -2.23 7.04
C VAL A 77 25.11 -3.04 7.67
N THR A 78 25.44 -4.17 7.04
CA THR A 78 26.56 -5.00 7.48
C THR A 78 27.89 -4.32 7.15
N LEU A 79 28.97 -4.67 7.86
CA LEU A 79 30.28 -4.01 7.70
C LEU A 79 30.86 -4.06 6.29
N ASP A 80 30.54 -5.09 5.52
CA ASP A 80 30.94 -5.24 4.12
C ASP A 80 30.24 -4.26 3.17
N HIS A 81 29.07 -3.73 3.56
CA HIS A 81 28.33 -2.69 2.85
C HIS A 81 28.60 -1.28 3.42
N ILE A 82 29.76 -1.09 4.06
CA ILE A 82 30.24 0.19 4.57
C ILE A 82 31.61 0.48 3.95
N SER A 83 31.83 1.71 3.49
CA SER A 83 33.11 2.14 2.93
C SER A 83 34.29 1.82 3.87
N PRO A 84 35.33 1.11 3.40
CA PRO A 84 36.52 0.81 4.21
C PRO A 84 37.18 2.07 4.77
N HIS A 85 37.18 3.17 4.01
CA HIS A 85 37.73 4.45 4.45
C HIS A 85 37.03 4.99 5.70
N LEU A 86 35.72 4.77 5.82
CA LEU A 86 34.97 5.21 6.99
C LEU A 86 35.24 4.33 8.20
N ILE A 87 35.33 3.02 7.99
CA ILE A 87 35.69 2.07 9.05
C ILE A 87 37.05 2.46 9.63
N ASP A 88 38.05 2.64 8.76
CA ASP A 88 39.39 3.06 9.16
C ASP A 88 39.38 4.44 9.82
N ALA A 89 38.72 5.44 9.25
CA ALA A 89 38.63 6.78 9.83
C ALA A 89 38.03 6.76 11.25
N THR A 90 36.96 5.98 11.43
CA THR A 90 36.26 5.84 12.72
C THR A 90 37.16 5.17 13.75
N VAL A 91 37.79 4.03 13.41
CA VAL A 91 38.71 3.33 14.31
C VAL A 91 39.93 4.19 14.64
N SER A 92 40.53 4.84 13.65
CA SER A 92 41.72 5.69 13.83
C SER A 92 41.49 6.86 14.78
N VAL A 93 40.30 7.45 14.79
CA VAL A 93 40.01 8.63 15.63
C VAL A 93 39.34 8.29 16.96
N GLU A 94 38.48 7.28 17.00
CA GLU A 94 37.72 6.92 18.20
C GLU A 94 38.49 5.93 19.08
N ASP A 95 39.21 4.97 18.48
CA ASP A 95 39.86 3.88 19.22
C ASP A 95 40.98 3.15 18.43
N GLN A 96 42.18 3.74 18.41
CA GLN A 96 43.32 3.27 17.62
C GLN A 96 43.73 1.82 17.87
N ASN A 97 43.54 1.35 19.11
CA ASN A 97 43.95 0.02 19.55
C ASN A 97 42.77 -0.95 19.60
N PHE A 98 41.63 -0.63 18.96
CA PHE A 98 40.35 -1.33 19.09
C PHE A 98 40.45 -2.87 18.99
N HIS A 99 41.17 -3.35 17.97
CA HIS A 99 41.33 -4.79 17.71
C HIS A 99 42.29 -5.48 18.68
N SER A 100 43.10 -4.74 19.44
CA SER A 100 44.13 -5.29 20.33
C SER A 100 43.69 -5.42 21.79
N HIS A 101 42.74 -4.60 22.25
CA HIS A 101 42.25 -4.62 23.63
C HIS A 101 40.91 -5.35 23.74
N HIS A 102 40.47 -5.68 24.96
CA HIS A 102 39.20 -6.37 25.23
C HIS A 102 38.25 -5.42 25.96
N GLY A 103 37.74 -4.42 25.24
CA GLY A 103 36.83 -3.39 25.78
C GLY A 103 37.46 -2.22 26.51
N PHE A 104 38.66 -2.36 27.07
CA PHE A 104 39.34 -1.28 27.81
C PHE A 104 40.78 -1.12 27.34
N ASP A 105 41.13 0.06 26.83
CA ASP A 105 42.53 0.42 26.56
C ASP A 105 43.17 1.00 27.83
N TYR A 106 43.84 0.13 28.58
CA TYR A 106 44.51 0.53 29.83
C TYR A 106 45.66 1.52 29.62
N LYS A 107 46.34 1.48 28.45
CA LYS A 107 47.42 2.43 28.13
C LYS A 107 46.83 3.83 27.93
N ARG A 108 45.73 3.92 27.17
CA ARG A 108 45.01 5.17 26.95
C ARG A 108 44.36 5.70 28.22
N ILE A 109 43.81 4.85 29.08
CA ILE A 109 43.25 5.25 30.38
C ILE A 109 44.33 5.85 31.28
N ALA A 110 45.49 5.19 31.41
CA ALA A 110 46.60 5.72 32.20
C ALA A 110 47.15 7.04 31.64
N GLY A 111 47.28 7.13 30.30
CA GLY A 111 47.72 8.35 29.61
C GLY A 111 46.77 9.52 29.83
N ALA A 112 45.46 9.29 29.69
CA ALA A 112 44.44 10.32 29.93
C ALA A 112 44.41 10.76 31.40
N ALA A 113 44.54 9.83 32.36
CA ALA A 113 44.59 10.18 33.77
C ALA A 113 45.80 11.07 34.10
N LEU A 114 46.97 10.78 33.51
CA LEU A 114 48.16 11.62 33.68
C LEU A 114 47.98 13.01 33.05
N ALA A 115 47.34 13.09 31.88
CA ALA A 115 47.04 14.36 31.21
C ALA A 115 46.03 15.20 32.00
N ASP A 116 44.94 14.60 32.48
CA ASP A 116 43.91 15.27 33.29
C ASP A 116 44.49 15.77 34.62
N LEU A 117 45.38 15.00 35.25
CA LEU A 117 46.07 15.39 36.48
C LEU A 117 47.03 16.56 36.25
N LYS A 118 47.75 16.58 35.11
CA LYS A 118 48.62 17.70 34.73
C LYS A 118 47.83 18.97 34.41
N ALA A 119 46.66 18.83 33.78
CA ALA A 119 45.82 19.96 33.39
C ALA A 119 44.87 20.44 34.50
N MET A 120 44.78 19.72 35.63
CA MET A 120 43.81 19.93 36.72
C MET A 120 42.36 20.06 36.22
N ALA A 121 42.05 19.45 35.07
CA ALA A 121 40.77 19.48 34.42
C ALA A 121 40.61 18.22 33.57
N LYS A 122 39.36 17.87 33.24
CA LYS A 122 39.09 16.74 32.34
C LYS A 122 39.27 17.20 30.90
N VAL A 123 40.41 16.90 30.30
CA VAL A 123 40.81 17.40 28.97
C VAL A 123 40.79 16.28 27.92
N GLN A 124 41.02 15.02 28.32
CA GLN A 124 41.13 13.90 27.37
C GLN A 124 40.11 12.77 27.61
N GLY A 125 39.56 12.24 26.52
CA GLY A 125 38.63 11.11 26.56
C GLY A 125 39.36 9.76 26.47
N ALA A 126 39.12 8.86 27.43
CA ALA A 126 39.70 7.51 27.46
C ALA A 126 38.72 6.38 27.08
N SER A 127 37.54 6.71 26.52
CA SER A 127 36.53 5.69 26.22
C SER A 127 36.82 4.98 24.88
N THR A 128 36.74 3.65 24.88
CA THR A 128 36.89 2.77 23.70
C THR A 128 35.58 2.69 22.91
N ILE A 129 35.63 2.17 21.68
CA ILE A 129 34.43 1.94 20.86
C ILE A 129 33.43 1.04 21.61
N SER A 130 33.88 -0.05 22.23
CA SER A 130 33.01 -0.97 22.98
C SER A 130 32.33 -0.31 24.17
N GLN A 131 33.03 0.59 24.88
CA GLN A 131 32.44 1.38 25.97
C GLN A 131 31.39 2.36 25.45
N GLN A 132 31.68 3.02 24.33
CA GLN A 132 30.75 3.93 23.70
C GLN A 132 29.51 3.20 23.16
N TYR A 133 29.69 2.01 22.60
CA TYR A 133 28.59 1.18 22.12
C TYR A 133 27.68 0.72 23.28
N ALA A 134 28.27 0.18 24.35
CA ALA A 134 27.54 -0.16 25.58
C ALA A 134 26.74 1.02 26.13
N ARG A 135 27.35 2.22 26.13
CA ARG A 135 26.68 3.46 26.56
C ARG A 135 25.48 3.80 25.67
N ASN A 136 25.65 3.72 24.35
CA ASN A 136 24.61 4.10 23.40
C ASN A 136 23.43 3.11 23.39
N LEU A 137 23.67 1.83 23.66
CA LEU A 137 22.62 0.80 23.70
C LEU A 137 21.83 0.76 25.01
N PHE A 138 22.50 0.76 26.15
CA PHE A 138 21.89 0.30 27.41
C PHE A 138 21.66 1.39 28.45
N LEU A 139 22.18 2.59 28.25
CA LEU A 139 22.29 3.59 29.30
C LEU A 139 21.68 4.94 28.91
N ALA A 140 20.89 5.50 29.83
CA ALA A 140 20.46 6.89 29.73
C ALA A 140 21.68 7.85 29.84
N HIS A 141 21.56 9.05 29.30
CA HIS A 141 22.67 10.02 29.17
C HIS A 141 23.13 10.69 30.48
N GLU A 142 22.62 10.25 31.64
CA GLU A 142 22.91 10.86 32.95
C GLU A 142 24.36 10.68 33.40
N LYS A 143 25.08 11.73 33.77
CA LYS A 143 26.50 11.65 34.17
C LYS A 143 26.70 11.19 35.63
N THR A 144 26.28 9.97 35.97
CA THR A 144 26.46 9.38 37.31
C THR A 144 27.58 8.32 37.37
N TRP A 145 28.19 8.14 38.54
CA TRP A 145 29.19 7.08 38.79
C TRP A 145 28.57 5.68 38.62
N LYS A 146 27.32 5.51 39.04
CA LYS A 146 26.53 4.28 38.81
C LYS A 146 26.41 3.95 37.33
N ARG A 147 26.10 4.95 36.48
CA ARG A 147 26.08 4.76 35.01
C ARG A 147 27.44 4.28 34.49
N LYS A 148 28.54 4.88 34.93
CA LYS A 148 29.88 4.50 34.45
C LYS A 148 30.27 3.07 34.86
N MET A 149 29.85 2.60 36.03
CA MET A 149 30.01 1.19 36.42
C MET A 149 29.16 0.25 35.55
N MET A 150 27.91 0.61 35.26
CA MET A 150 27.06 -0.17 34.36
C MET A 150 27.61 -0.21 32.93
N GLU A 151 28.18 0.89 32.44
CA GLU A 151 28.86 0.98 31.14
C GLU A 151 30.01 -0.03 31.08
N ALA A 152 30.85 -0.08 32.12
CA ALA A 152 31.92 -1.05 32.21
C ALA A 152 31.40 -2.50 32.23
N PHE A 153 30.33 -2.77 32.98
CA PHE A 153 29.72 -4.09 33.03
C PHE A 153 29.15 -4.54 31.67
N TYR A 154 28.42 -3.67 30.97
CA TYR A 154 27.92 -3.97 29.63
C TYR A 154 29.04 -4.09 28.59
N THR A 155 30.13 -3.32 28.72
CA THR A 155 31.32 -3.46 27.87
C THR A 155 31.92 -4.85 28.00
N ILE A 156 32.10 -5.33 29.23
CA ILE A 156 32.57 -6.71 29.50
C ILE A 156 31.63 -7.71 28.85
N ARG A 157 30.31 -7.55 29.01
CA ARG A 157 29.32 -8.46 28.40
C ARG A 157 29.38 -8.46 26.89
N LEU A 158 29.58 -7.32 26.23
CA LEU A 158 29.72 -7.24 24.78
C LEU A 158 30.96 -8.00 24.32
N GLU A 159 32.12 -7.69 24.88
CA GLU A 159 33.42 -8.27 24.50
C GLU A 159 33.54 -9.76 24.80
N MET A 160 32.77 -10.29 25.75
CA MET A 160 32.75 -11.73 26.05
C MET A 160 31.86 -12.55 25.11
N ASN A 161 30.92 -11.91 24.40
CA ASN A 161 29.88 -12.61 23.64
C ASN A 161 29.85 -12.26 22.15
N TYR A 162 30.48 -11.16 21.75
CA TYR A 162 30.52 -10.70 20.36
C TYR A 162 31.96 -10.49 19.90
N SER A 163 32.21 -10.76 18.63
CA SER A 163 33.47 -10.46 17.95
C SER A 163 33.70 -8.96 17.81
N LYS A 164 34.94 -8.58 17.50
CA LYS A 164 35.31 -7.17 17.27
C LYS A 164 34.53 -6.56 16.12
N ASP A 165 34.32 -7.33 15.06
CA ASP A 165 33.60 -6.86 13.88
C ASP A 165 32.12 -6.66 14.21
N GLU A 166 31.46 -7.58 14.93
CA GLU A 166 30.07 -7.39 15.39
C GLU A 166 29.91 -6.15 16.29
N ILE A 167 30.87 -5.91 17.19
CA ILE A 167 30.87 -4.72 18.06
C ILE A 167 31.03 -3.44 17.23
N LEU A 168 31.93 -3.45 16.25
CA LEU A 168 32.19 -2.31 15.38
C LEU A 168 31.00 -2.02 14.47
N GLU A 169 30.42 -3.06 13.84
CA GLU A 169 29.20 -2.98 13.05
C GLU A 169 28.07 -2.35 13.87
N GLY A 170 27.84 -2.90 15.07
CA GLY A 170 26.80 -2.43 15.95
C GLY A 170 27.03 -0.99 16.39
N TYR A 171 28.27 -0.61 16.70
CA TYR A 171 28.63 0.76 17.05
C TYR A 171 28.34 1.75 15.92
N ILE A 172 28.84 1.46 14.72
CA ILE A 172 28.70 2.32 13.54
C ILE A 172 27.23 2.46 13.13
N ASN A 173 26.41 1.41 13.29
CA ASN A 173 24.97 1.45 13.01
C ASN A 173 24.12 2.10 14.13
N THR A 174 24.70 2.33 15.32
CA THR A 174 23.95 2.85 16.48
C THR A 174 24.24 4.32 16.77
N ILE A 175 25.45 4.78 16.48
CA ILE A 175 25.92 6.10 16.89
C ILE A 175 25.15 7.25 16.24
N TYR A 176 24.97 8.34 16.97
CA TYR A 176 24.21 9.51 16.50
C TYR A 176 25.10 10.46 15.70
N TYR A 177 24.69 10.77 14.47
CA TYR A 177 25.38 11.71 13.58
C TYR A 177 24.67 13.08 13.50
N GLY A 178 23.60 13.33 14.27
CA GLY A 178 22.87 14.60 14.22
C GLY A 178 21.64 14.55 13.33
N TYR A 179 20.75 15.54 13.46
CA TYR A 179 19.53 15.71 12.64
C TYR A 179 18.64 14.46 12.52
N GLY A 180 18.58 13.65 13.59
CA GLY A 180 17.81 12.41 13.60
C GLY A 180 18.47 11.23 12.86
N ALA A 181 19.68 11.37 12.31
CA ALA A 181 20.44 10.29 11.68
C ALA A 181 21.17 9.45 12.73
N TYR A 182 20.72 8.21 12.92
CA TYR A 182 21.38 7.21 13.75
C TYR A 182 21.94 6.10 12.88
N GLY A 183 23.23 5.83 13.05
CA GLY A 183 23.96 4.89 12.21
C GLY A 183 24.49 5.52 10.93
N VAL A 184 25.54 4.92 10.37
CA VAL A 184 26.22 5.45 9.19
C VAL A 184 25.32 5.54 7.97
N GLN A 185 24.50 4.52 7.68
CA GLN A 185 23.71 4.51 6.46
C GLN A 185 22.75 5.70 6.40
N ALA A 186 22.06 5.97 7.52
CA ALA A 186 21.21 7.16 7.64
C ALA A 186 22.03 8.47 7.53
N ALA A 187 23.24 8.52 8.09
CA ALA A 187 24.10 9.69 8.03
C ALA A 187 24.63 9.96 6.61
N SER A 188 25.09 8.92 5.90
CA SER A 188 25.55 9.00 4.52
C SER A 188 24.45 9.54 3.61
N GLN A 189 23.25 8.96 3.73
CA GLN A 189 22.08 9.41 2.97
C GLN A 189 21.69 10.85 3.30
N TYR A 190 21.75 11.27 4.57
CA TYR A 190 21.40 12.63 4.96
C TYR A 190 22.41 13.70 4.51
N TYR A 191 23.70 13.42 4.70
CA TYR A 191 24.76 14.40 4.43
C TYR A 191 25.17 14.42 2.96
N PHE A 192 25.15 13.27 2.26
CA PHE A 192 25.69 13.12 0.91
C PHE A 192 24.70 12.54 -0.11
N GLY A 193 23.56 12.00 0.34
CA GLY A 193 22.56 11.41 -0.56
C GLY A 193 23.02 10.10 -1.22
N LYS A 194 23.94 9.37 -0.57
CA LYS A 194 24.58 8.15 -1.06
C LYS A 194 24.49 7.02 -0.05
N ASP A 195 24.64 5.78 -0.51
CA ASP A 195 24.80 4.64 0.39
C ASP A 195 26.17 4.66 1.08
N ALA A 196 26.26 4.10 2.30
CA ALA A 196 27.48 4.17 3.10
C ALA A 196 28.67 3.44 2.46
N GLU A 197 28.40 2.47 1.58
CA GLU A 197 29.40 1.77 0.77
C GLU A 197 30.07 2.69 -0.26
N GLU A 198 29.35 3.70 -0.76
CA GLU A 198 29.79 4.59 -1.85
C GLU A 198 30.61 5.81 -1.36
N LEU A 199 30.83 5.93 -0.06
CA LEU A 199 31.56 7.05 0.53
C LEU A 199 33.04 7.02 0.15
N ASN A 200 33.53 8.10 -0.44
CA ASN A 200 34.97 8.28 -0.68
C ASN A 200 35.70 8.72 0.60
N LEU A 201 37.04 8.76 0.57
CA LEU A 201 37.87 9.13 1.72
C LEU A 201 37.53 10.52 2.31
N ALA A 202 37.20 11.51 1.47
CA ALA A 202 36.83 12.85 1.93
C ALA A 202 35.48 12.84 2.68
N GLU A 203 34.48 12.19 2.12
CA GLU A 203 33.14 12.08 2.70
C GLU A 203 33.17 11.21 3.98
N ALA A 204 33.92 10.10 3.95
CA ALA A 204 34.12 9.20 5.08
C ALA A 204 34.81 9.87 6.27
N SER A 205 35.94 10.54 6.03
CA SER A 205 36.67 11.27 7.09
C SER A 205 35.84 12.41 7.67
N MET A 206 34.99 13.06 6.87
CA MET A 206 34.04 14.06 7.34
C MET A 206 32.99 13.45 8.28
N LEU A 207 32.33 12.35 7.88
CA LEU A 207 31.34 11.67 8.73
C LEU A 207 31.95 11.14 10.03
N ALA A 208 33.13 10.54 9.99
CA ALA A 208 33.81 10.00 11.17
C ALA A 208 34.08 11.08 12.25
N GLY A 209 34.13 12.36 11.88
CA GLY A 209 34.33 13.46 12.81
C GLY A 209 33.09 13.89 13.58
N ILE A 210 31.90 13.63 13.03
CA ILE A 210 30.63 14.13 13.55
C ILE A 210 30.28 13.54 14.93
N PRO A 211 30.42 12.23 15.19
CA PRO A 211 29.99 11.62 16.45
C PRO A 211 30.57 12.21 17.74
N LYS A 212 31.79 12.78 17.68
CA LYS A 212 32.41 13.46 18.83
C LYS A 212 31.55 14.62 19.35
N GLY A 213 30.79 15.25 18.46
CA GLY A 213 29.92 16.36 18.79
C GLY A 213 28.99 16.68 17.63
N PRO A 214 27.86 15.96 17.47
CA PRO A 214 27.05 16.06 16.25
C PRO A 214 26.50 17.45 15.94
N GLY A 215 26.22 18.26 16.96
CA GLY A 215 25.79 19.65 16.77
C GLY A 215 26.94 20.64 16.47
N VAL A 216 28.19 20.28 16.78
CA VAL A 216 29.36 21.16 16.66
C VAL A 216 30.15 20.86 15.39
N TYR A 217 30.32 19.58 15.07
CA TYR A 217 31.11 19.09 13.95
C TYR A 217 30.26 18.70 12.74
N SER A 218 28.97 19.02 12.75
CA SER A 218 28.14 18.90 11.55
C SER A 218 28.63 19.90 10.49
N PRO A 219 28.91 19.46 9.25
CA PRO A 219 29.31 20.36 8.16
C PRO A 219 28.19 21.30 7.73
N LEU A 220 26.92 20.98 8.05
CA LEU A 220 25.76 21.85 7.82
C LEU A 220 25.59 22.93 8.90
N ALA A 221 26.15 22.70 10.10
CA ALA A 221 26.12 23.67 11.19
C ALA A 221 27.34 24.60 11.16
N SER A 222 28.53 24.03 10.94
CA SER A 222 29.78 24.76 10.84
C SER A 222 30.78 23.97 9.99
N LEU A 223 30.87 24.32 8.71
CA LEU A 223 31.80 23.67 7.78
C LEU A 223 33.26 23.82 8.22
N GLU A 224 33.64 24.99 8.76
CA GLU A 224 34.99 25.26 9.27
C GLU A 224 35.40 24.26 10.35
N ARG A 225 34.61 24.15 11.43
CA ARG A 225 34.89 23.20 12.52
C ARG A 225 34.87 21.75 12.07
N ALA A 226 33.99 21.42 11.13
CA ALA A 226 33.91 20.09 10.55
C ALA A 226 35.17 19.78 9.73
N ARG A 227 35.67 20.73 8.92
CA ARG A 227 36.92 20.62 8.17
C ARG A 227 38.13 20.52 9.10
N ASP A 228 38.23 21.32 10.16
CA ASP A 228 39.32 21.20 11.13
C ASP A 228 39.36 19.80 11.76
N ARG A 229 38.18 19.27 12.10
CA ARG A 229 38.06 17.91 12.63
C ARG A 229 38.42 16.85 11.58
N GLN A 230 37.98 17.03 10.34
CA GLN A 230 38.32 16.16 9.21
C GLN A 230 39.84 16.12 9.00
N ARG A 231 40.53 17.27 9.06
CA ARG A 231 41.98 17.34 8.90
C ARG A 231 42.69 16.50 9.95
N ILE A 232 42.30 16.64 11.22
CA ILE A 232 42.85 15.83 12.31
C ILE A 232 42.67 14.33 12.05
N ILE A 233 41.53 13.92 11.50
CA ILE A 233 41.24 12.51 11.17
C ILE A 233 42.16 12.02 10.05
N LEU A 234 42.25 12.77 8.95
CA LEU A 234 43.10 12.44 7.81
C LEU A 234 44.59 12.34 8.22
N ASP A 235 45.09 13.32 8.98
CA ASP A 235 46.46 13.30 9.50
C ASP A 235 46.69 12.08 10.42
N THR A 236 45.67 11.73 11.24
CA THR A 236 45.74 10.56 12.13
C THR A 236 45.77 9.24 11.33
N MET A 237 44.99 9.14 10.26
CA MET A 237 45.00 7.98 9.36
C MET A 237 46.35 7.86 8.64
N ALA A 238 46.91 8.98 8.17
CA ALA A 238 48.23 8.99 7.52
C ALA A 238 49.35 8.56 8.49
N MET A 239 49.35 9.09 9.73
CA MET A 239 50.30 8.67 10.77
C MET A 239 50.23 7.18 11.11
N GLN A 240 49.06 6.56 10.95
CA GLN A 240 48.85 5.13 11.18
C GLN A 240 49.12 4.27 9.94
N GLY A 241 49.50 4.88 8.81
CA GLY A 241 49.76 4.19 7.55
C GLY A 241 48.51 3.62 6.88
N LYS A 242 47.32 4.16 7.20
CA LYS A 242 46.04 3.78 6.56
C LYS A 242 45.85 4.44 5.19
N ILE A 243 46.45 5.61 5.02
CA ILE A 243 46.49 6.41 3.79
C ILE A 243 47.87 7.05 3.69
N THR A 244 48.25 7.58 2.52
CA THR A 244 49.45 8.41 2.37
C THR A 244 49.19 9.87 2.76
N ALA A 245 50.25 10.65 2.95
CA ALA A 245 50.12 12.09 3.22
C ALA A 245 49.51 12.82 2.02
N GLU A 246 49.82 12.38 0.80
CA GLU A 246 49.25 12.92 -0.43
C GLU A 246 47.75 12.63 -0.54
N GLU A 247 47.32 11.40 -0.23
CA GLU A 247 45.88 11.04 -0.19
C GLU A 247 45.13 11.86 0.87
N ALA A 248 45.76 12.12 2.02
CA ALA A 248 45.20 12.97 3.07
C ALA A 248 44.99 14.42 2.59
N ASP A 249 45.97 15.00 1.91
CA ASP A 249 45.89 16.36 1.37
C ASP A 249 44.88 16.44 0.21
N GLU A 250 44.84 15.44 -0.67
CA GLU A 250 43.87 15.34 -1.77
C GLU A 250 42.42 15.24 -1.24
N ALA A 251 42.17 14.34 -0.29
CA ALA A 251 40.86 14.18 0.33
C ALA A 251 40.42 15.43 1.09
N PHE A 252 41.36 16.15 1.71
CA PHE A 252 41.06 17.43 2.35
C PHE A 252 40.70 18.51 1.31
N GLY A 253 41.41 18.56 0.18
CA GLY A 253 41.15 19.49 -0.92
C GLY A 253 39.89 19.20 -1.73
N ALA A 254 39.36 17.98 -1.66
CA ALA A 254 38.17 17.57 -2.40
C ALA A 254 36.92 18.41 -2.02
N ALA A 255 36.15 18.80 -3.04
CA ALA A 255 34.89 19.51 -2.85
C ALA A 255 33.80 18.54 -2.38
N LEU A 256 33.14 18.87 -1.25
CA LEU A 256 32.06 18.07 -0.68
C LEU A 256 30.70 18.61 -1.12
N LYS A 257 29.86 17.77 -1.71
CA LYS A 257 28.46 18.10 -2.01
C LYS A 257 27.57 17.70 -0.84
N LEU A 258 27.17 18.68 -0.04
CA LEU A 258 26.28 18.46 1.10
C LEU A 258 24.81 18.55 0.68
N VAL A 259 24.00 17.59 1.15
CA VAL A 259 22.56 17.48 0.84
C VAL A 259 21.73 18.09 1.98
N GLY A 260 21.82 17.55 3.19
CA GLY A 260 21.11 18.07 4.37
C GLY A 260 19.63 17.71 4.43
N GLU A 261 19.24 16.67 3.70
CA GLU A 261 17.90 16.10 3.72
C GLU A 261 17.98 14.60 3.49
N PHE A 262 17.07 13.84 4.11
CA PHE A 262 16.97 12.42 3.83
C PHE A 262 16.36 12.21 2.43
N PRO A 263 16.85 11.24 1.65
CA PRO A 263 16.33 10.96 0.31
C PRO A 263 14.83 10.59 0.31
N HIS A 264 14.32 10.04 1.42
CA HIS A 264 12.91 9.69 1.60
C HIS A 264 12.05 10.81 2.21
N LYS A 265 12.40 12.08 2.00
CA LYS A 265 11.54 13.22 2.37
C LYS A 265 10.49 13.55 1.30
N ALA A 266 10.40 12.75 0.24
CA ALA A 266 9.31 12.83 -0.72
C ALA A 266 7.99 12.55 0.00
N ILE A 267 7.01 13.43 -0.18
CA ILE A 267 5.59 13.32 0.21
C ILE A 267 5.22 11.84 0.38
N GLU A 268 4.77 11.42 1.58
CA GLU A 268 4.31 10.05 1.82
C GLU A 268 3.42 9.63 0.65
N LYS A 269 3.90 8.70 -0.19
CA LYS A 269 3.14 8.28 -1.37
C LYS A 269 1.96 7.46 -0.85
N ALA A 270 0.74 7.79 -1.29
CA ALA A 270 -0.48 7.09 -0.89
C ALA A 270 -0.66 6.97 0.64
N PRO A 271 -0.73 8.07 1.40
CA PRO A 271 -0.73 8.02 2.86
C PRO A 271 -1.95 7.24 3.41
N TYR A 272 -3.12 7.39 2.77
CA TYR A 272 -4.31 6.57 3.08
C TYR A 272 -4.09 5.06 2.91
N PHE A 273 -3.33 4.65 1.89
CA PHE A 273 -2.99 3.25 1.67
C PHE A 273 -2.03 2.75 2.74
N GLN A 274 -1.03 3.55 3.11
CA GLN A 274 -0.09 3.21 4.17
C GLN A 274 -0.79 3.03 5.52
N ASP A 275 -1.75 3.89 5.85
CA ASP A 275 -2.57 3.72 7.05
C ASP A 275 -3.40 2.43 7.01
N ALA A 276 -3.94 2.09 5.84
CA ALA A 276 -4.65 0.82 5.66
C ALA A 276 -3.69 -0.38 5.83
N VAL A 277 -2.44 -0.28 5.35
CA VAL A 277 -1.39 -1.28 5.56
C VAL A 277 -1.02 -1.39 7.05
N LYS A 278 -0.78 -0.29 7.74
CA LYS A 278 -0.51 -0.27 9.19
C LYS A 278 -1.64 -0.95 9.97
N ASN A 279 -2.89 -0.63 9.63
CA ASN A 279 -4.06 -1.29 10.20
C ASN A 279 -4.12 -2.79 9.86
N ALA A 280 -3.70 -3.21 8.67
CA ALA A 280 -3.61 -4.62 8.31
C ALA A 280 -2.51 -5.33 9.11
N LEU A 281 -1.33 -4.74 9.28
CA LEU A 281 -0.25 -5.28 10.11
C LEU A 281 -0.71 -5.49 11.56
N LYS A 282 -1.44 -4.51 12.11
CA LYS A 282 -1.98 -4.58 13.46
C LYS A 282 -3.06 -5.66 13.61
N ASN A 283 -4.05 -5.67 12.73
CA ASN A 283 -5.25 -6.50 12.92
C ASN A 283 -5.12 -7.91 12.32
N GLN A 284 -4.39 -8.07 11.21
CA GLN A 284 -4.23 -9.36 10.52
C GLN A 284 -3.00 -10.11 11.02
N LEU A 285 -1.86 -9.42 11.21
CA LEU A 285 -0.62 -10.03 11.69
C LEU A 285 -0.47 -9.94 13.22
N GLN A 286 -1.35 -9.22 13.92
CA GLN A 286 -1.31 -9.05 15.38
C GLN A 286 0.02 -8.44 15.88
N LEU A 287 0.65 -7.59 15.06
CA LEU A 287 1.85 -6.86 15.43
C LEU A 287 1.48 -5.62 16.27
N ASP A 288 2.22 -5.35 17.33
CA ASP A 288 2.03 -4.16 18.15
C ASP A 288 2.63 -2.91 17.49
N ASP A 289 2.15 -1.73 17.88
CA ASP A 289 2.54 -0.45 17.27
C ASP A 289 4.07 -0.21 17.37
N ARG A 290 4.71 -0.65 18.46
CA ARG A 290 6.17 -0.50 18.62
C ARG A 290 6.93 -1.40 17.66
N THR A 291 6.48 -2.63 17.43
CA THR A 291 7.09 -3.53 16.43
C THR A 291 6.91 -2.99 15.01
N ILE A 292 5.74 -2.44 14.71
CA ILE A 292 5.46 -1.81 13.40
C ILE A 292 6.35 -0.58 13.19
N GLU A 293 6.55 0.26 14.20
CA GLU A 293 7.35 1.48 14.07
C GLU A 293 8.86 1.26 14.15
N LEU A 294 9.31 0.37 15.03
CA LEU A 294 10.72 0.28 15.46
C LEU A 294 11.34 -1.10 15.23
N GLY A 295 10.59 -2.05 14.67
CA GLY A 295 11.02 -3.43 14.48
C GLY A 295 11.97 -3.65 13.29
N GLY A 296 12.26 -2.61 12.50
CA GLY A 296 13.06 -2.72 11.28
C GLY A 296 12.40 -3.60 10.23
N LEU A 297 11.07 -3.54 10.10
CA LEU A 297 10.35 -4.41 9.19
C LEU A 297 10.52 -3.94 7.74
N LYS A 298 10.60 -4.88 6.81
CA LYS A 298 10.42 -4.61 5.38
C LYS A 298 9.04 -5.12 4.97
N VAL A 299 8.12 -4.20 4.70
CA VAL A 299 6.72 -4.49 4.38
C VAL A 299 6.52 -4.34 2.88
N TYR A 300 6.34 -5.45 2.18
CA TYR A 300 6.07 -5.47 0.75
C TYR A 300 4.56 -5.41 0.52
N THR A 301 4.13 -4.39 -0.20
CA THR A 301 2.70 -4.07 -0.39
C THR A 301 2.24 -4.39 -1.80
N THR A 302 0.95 -4.18 -2.06
CA THR A 302 0.34 -4.38 -3.39
C THR A 302 0.19 -3.12 -4.22
N LEU A 303 0.61 -1.96 -3.68
CA LEU A 303 0.43 -0.67 -4.33
C LEU A 303 1.25 -0.60 -5.63
N ASP A 304 0.61 -0.22 -6.72
CA ASP A 304 1.29 0.13 -7.97
C ASP A 304 1.40 1.65 -8.03
N THR A 305 2.62 2.18 -8.08
CA THR A 305 2.83 3.63 -7.92
C THR A 305 2.30 4.44 -9.10
N LYS A 306 2.24 3.84 -10.29
CA LYS A 306 1.70 4.47 -11.51
C LYS A 306 0.18 4.50 -11.48
N ILE A 307 -0.45 3.38 -11.11
CA ILE A 307 -1.90 3.30 -10.94
C ILE A 307 -2.35 4.22 -9.81
N GLN A 308 -1.62 4.28 -8.69
CA GLN A 308 -1.90 5.22 -7.61
C GLN A 308 -1.84 6.68 -8.06
N ALA A 309 -0.77 7.06 -8.78
CA ALA A 309 -0.65 8.42 -9.32
C ALA A 309 -1.80 8.77 -10.29
N ALA A 310 -2.26 7.80 -11.10
CA ALA A 310 -3.43 7.97 -11.96
C ALA A 310 -4.71 8.20 -11.14
N ALA A 311 -4.88 7.52 -10.00
CA ALA A 311 -6.02 7.71 -9.10
C ALA A 311 -6.01 9.11 -8.48
N GLU A 312 -4.87 9.54 -7.95
CA GLU A 312 -4.70 10.87 -7.33
C GLU A 312 -4.92 11.99 -8.36
N LYS A 313 -4.39 11.83 -9.58
CA LYS A 313 -4.62 12.76 -10.70
C LYS A 313 -6.09 12.80 -11.13
N ALA A 314 -6.77 11.67 -11.19
CA ALA A 314 -8.19 11.62 -11.53
C ALA A 314 -9.04 12.34 -10.46
N VAL A 315 -8.71 12.18 -9.18
CA VAL A 315 -9.39 12.89 -8.09
C VAL A 315 -9.14 14.40 -8.16
N SER A 316 -7.88 14.82 -8.17
CA SER A 316 -7.52 16.24 -8.12
C SER A 316 -7.88 17.01 -9.40
N GLY A 317 -7.91 16.32 -10.54
CA GLY A 317 -8.28 16.92 -11.83
C GLY A 317 -9.78 17.07 -12.07
N ASN A 318 -10.65 16.34 -11.34
CA ASN A 318 -12.10 16.42 -11.54
C ASN A 318 -12.81 17.21 -10.43
N ILE A 319 -12.41 17.06 -9.18
CA ILE A 319 -13.10 17.73 -8.07
C ILE A 319 -12.64 19.19 -7.98
N SER A 320 -13.58 20.13 -8.17
CA SER A 320 -13.29 21.55 -8.01
C SER A 320 -12.71 21.84 -6.62
N LYS A 321 -11.74 22.76 -6.55
CA LYS A 321 -11.16 23.20 -5.28
C LYS A 321 -12.21 23.80 -4.34
N ASP A 322 -13.21 24.49 -4.89
CA ASP A 322 -14.29 25.15 -4.14
C ASP A 322 -15.39 24.18 -3.65
N SER A 323 -15.41 22.94 -4.14
CA SER A 323 -16.36 21.95 -3.63
C SER A 323 -15.88 21.42 -2.29
N GLU A 324 -16.78 21.18 -1.33
CA GLU A 324 -16.46 20.52 -0.05
C GLU A 324 -16.67 18.99 -0.12
N ILE A 325 -17.09 18.48 -1.28
CA ILE A 325 -17.37 17.05 -1.46
C ILE A 325 -16.11 16.23 -1.21
N GLN A 326 -16.26 15.09 -0.56
CA GLN A 326 -15.18 14.14 -0.31
C GLN A 326 -15.26 12.96 -1.28
N VAL A 327 -14.19 12.15 -1.28
CA VAL A 327 -14.04 11.03 -2.21
C VAL A 327 -13.44 9.81 -1.53
N GLY A 328 -13.81 8.64 -2.02
CA GLY A 328 -13.15 7.38 -1.74
C GLY A 328 -12.98 6.60 -3.04
N LEU A 329 -11.77 6.14 -3.33
CA LEU A 329 -11.46 5.33 -4.51
C LEU A 329 -10.66 4.11 -4.09
N VAL A 330 -11.06 2.94 -4.57
CA VAL A 330 -10.30 1.70 -4.45
C VAL A 330 -10.19 1.03 -5.81
N SER A 331 -8.99 0.59 -6.16
CA SER A 331 -8.72 -0.21 -7.34
C SER A 331 -8.08 -1.55 -6.98
N VAL A 332 -8.60 -2.64 -7.54
CA VAL A 332 -8.24 -4.01 -7.18
C VAL A 332 -7.94 -4.80 -8.45
N ASN A 333 -6.87 -5.60 -8.44
CA ASN A 333 -6.66 -6.63 -9.44
C ASN A 333 -7.59 -7.82 -9.14
N PRO A 334 -8.58 -8.13 -10.00
CA PRO A 334 -9.61 -9.11 -9.69
C PRO A 334 -9.09 -10.55 -9.56
N LYS A 335 -7.89 -10.84 -10.10
CA LYS A 335 -7.33 -12.21 -10.10
C LYS A 335 -6.73 -12.62 -8.77
N ASN A 336 -6.18 -11.66 -8.02
CA ASN A 336 -5.43 -11.92 -6.78
C ASN A 336 -5.86 -11.03 -5.61
N GLY A 337 -6.73 -10.05 -5.83
CA GLY A 337 -7.24 -9.19 -4.76
C GLY A 337 -6.29 -8.07 -4.36
N HIS A 338 -5.16 -7.95 -5.06
CA HIS A 338 -4.17 -6.91 -4.79
C HIS A 338 -4.79 -5.53 -5.00
N VAL A 339 -4.81 -4.72 -3.94
CA VAL A 339 -5.25 -3.33 -4.02
C VAL A 339 -4.12 -2.52 -4.67
N LYS A 340 -4.36 -2.08 -5.90
CA LYS A 340 -3.38 -1.38 -6.74
C LYS A 340 -3.35 0.12 -6.48
N ALA A 341 -4.48 0.69 -6.07
CA ALA A 341 -4.58 2.08 -5.68
C ALA A 341 -5.68 2.29 -4.63
N MET A 342 -5.47 3.26 -3.74
CA MET A 342 -6.41 3.69 -2.73
C MET A 342 -6.31 5.20 -2.50
N VAL A 343 -7.44 5.89 -2.55
CA VAL A 343 -7.58 7.31 -2.16
C VAL A 343 -8.70 7.40 -1.13
N GLY A 344 -8.38 7.88 0.07
CA GLY A 344 -9.33 7.96 1.19
C GLY A 344 -10.00 9.32 1.39
N GLY A 345 -9.58 10.33 0.62
CA GLY A 345 -10.06 11.71 0.71
C GLY A 345 -9.28 12.62 -0.25
N ARG A 346 -9.60 13.92 -0.25
CA ARG A 346 -8.99 14.90 -1.16
C ARG A 346 -7.59 15.34 -0.74
N ASP A 347 -7.43 15.59 0.55
CA ASP A 347 -6.16 15.98 1.15
C ASP A 347 -6.00 15.23 2.47
N TYR A 348 -4.93 14.47 2.58
CA TYR A 348 -4.62 13.69 3.77
C TYR A 348 -4.23 14.56 4.96
N SER A 349 -3.57 15.70 4.72
CA SER A 349 -3.13 16.63 5.76
C SER A 349 -4.32 17.34 6.42
N GLU A 350 -5.38 17.60 5.64
CA GLU A 350 -6.62 18.17 6.17
C GLU A 350 -7.50 17.11 6.85
N SER A 351 -7.55 15.89 6.31
CA SER A 351 -8.42 14.83 6.83
C SER A 351 -7.81 13.43 6.62
N PRO A 352 -7.17 12.84 7.65
CA PRO A 352 -6.64 11.47 7.56
C PRO A 352 -7.74 10.39 7.59
N PHE A 353 -9.03 10.78 7.69
CA PHE A 353 -10.15 9.85 7.70
C PHE A 353 -10.26 9.14 6.34
N ASN A 354 -9.97 7.84 6.30
CA ASN A 354 -9.90 7.07 5.08
C ASN A 354 -11.29 6.56 4.67
N ARG A 355 -11.99 7.33 3.84
CA ARG A 355 -13.35 7.02 3.37
C ARG A 355 -13.42 5.77 2.49
N ALA A 356 -12.28 5.32 1.93
CA ALA A 356 -12.23 4.10 1.13
C ALA A 356 -12.46 2.82 1.97
N VAL A 357 -12.06 2.83 3.24
CA VAL A 357 -12.08 1.65 4.13
C VAL A 357 -12.83 1.86 5.45
N GLN A 358 -13.12 3.11 5.84
CA GLN A 358 -13.79 3.43 7.11
C GLN A 358 -15.22 3.95 6.91
N ALA A 359 -15.50 4.71 5.84
CA ALA A 359 -16.81 5.29 5.64
C ALA A 359 -17.82 4.24 5.15
N VAL A 360 -18.93 4.12 5.86
CA VAL A 360 -20.07 3.27 5.49
C VAL A 360 -21.13 4.18 4.86
N ARG A 361 -21.38 4.00 3.56
CA ARG A 361 -22.18 4.92 2.73
C ARG A 361 -23.17 4.16 1.87
N GLN A 362 -24.33 4.74 1.57
CA GLN A 362 -25.37 4.06 0.81
C GLN A 362 -24.92 3.88 -0.66
N PRO A 363 -24.76 2.63 -1.16
CA PRO A 363 -24.25 2.36 -2.51
C PRO A 363 -25.22 2.73 -3.63
N GLY A 364 -26.48 3.03 -3.28
CA GLY A 364 -27.53 3.27 -4.26
C GLY A 364 -27.70 2.09 -5.21
N SER A 365 -27.94 2.38 -6.48
CA SER A 365 -28.13 1.38 -7.54
C SER A 365 -26.91 0.52 -7.88
N THR A 366 -25.72 0.75 -7.29
CA THR A 366 -24.57 -0.16 -7.48
C THR A 366 -24.75 -1.52 -6.80
N ILE A 367 -25.77 -1.69 -5.96
CA ILE A 367 -26.12 -3.01 -5.39
C ILE A 367 -26.89 -3.92 -6.37
N LYS A 368 -27.55 -3.35 -7.39
CA LYS A 368 -28.44 -4.08 -8.31
C LYS A 368 -27.77 -5.26 -9.04
N PRO A 369 -26.49 -5.21 -9.47
CA PRO A 369 -25.84 -6.38 -10.05
C PRO A 369 -25.80 -7.59 -9.12
N LEU A 370 -25.69 -7.41 -7.79
CA LEU A 370 -25.74 -8.51 -6.84
C LEU A 370 -27.15 -9.10 -6.76
N LEU A 371 -28.17 -8.23 -6.75
CA LEU A 371 -29.57 -8.66 -6.78
C LEU A 371 -29.89 -9.45 -8.05
N TYR A 372 -29.48 -8.96 -9.22
CA TYR A 372 -29.77 -9.62 -10.49
C TYR A 372 -28.92 -10.86 -10.71
N TYR A 373 -27.73 -10.94 -10.13
CA TYR A 373 -27.01 -12.21 -10.04
C TYR A 373 -27.80 -13.25 -9.22
N ALA A 374 -28.37 -12.87 -8.07
CA ALA A 374 -29.24 -13.76 -7.30
C ALA A 374 -30.50 -14.18 -8.09
N ALA A 375 -31.05 -13.28 -8.91
CA ALA A 375 -32.15 -13.59 -9.81
C ALA A 375 -31.75 -14.63 -10.88
N LEU A 376 -30.57 -14.49 -11.50
CA LEU A 376 -30.04 -15.48 -12.45
C LEU A 376 -29.90 -16.86 -11.78
N GLU A 377 -29.41 -16.91 -10.53
CA GLU A 377 -29.30 -18.17 -9.79
C GLU A 377 -30.67 -18.84 -9.55
N GLN A 378 -31.77 -18.07 -9.59
CA GLN A 378 -33.15 -18.52 -9.41
C GLN A 378 -33.95 -18.58 -10.72
N GLY A 379 -33.26 -18.63 -11.88
CA GLY A 379 -33.87 -18.92 -13.18
C GLY A 379 -34.33 -17.70 -13.97
N PHE A 380 -34.06 -16.48 -13.51
CA PHE A 380 -34.22 -15.30 -14.36
C PHE A 380 -33.19 -15.33 -15.48
N THR A 381 -33.51 -14.63 -16.57
CA THR A 381 -32.62 -14.45 -17.70
C THR A 381 -32.51 -12.96 -18.03
N PRO A 382 -31.51 -12.54 -18.81
CA PRO A 382 -31.45 -11.17 -19.33
C PRO A 382 -32.72 -10.70 -20.04
N ALA A 383 -33.51 -11.63 -20.59
CA ALA A 383 -34.76 -11.37 -21.29
C ALA A 383 -36.01 -11.44 -20.40
N THR A 384 -35.89 -11.80 -19.11
CA THR A 384 -37.04 -11.82 -18.19
C THR A 384 -37.67 -10.43 -18.12
N MET A 385 -38.94 -10.35 -18.48
CA MET A 385 -39.67 -9.10 -18.53
C MET A 385 -40.43 -8.83 -17.23
N MET A 386 -40.46 -7.55 -16.84
CA MET A 386 -41.39 -7.06 -15.83
C MET A 386 -41.89 -5.68 -16.21
N ARG A 387 -43.14 -5.41 -15.88
CA ARG A 387 -43.76 -4.10 -16.08
C ARG A 387 -43.12 -3.03 -15.20
N SER A 388 -42.60 -1.96 -15.81
CA SER A 388 -42.13 -0.77 -15.11
C SER A 388 -43.14 0.38 -15.24
N GLU A 389 -43.83 0.66 -14.14
CA GLU A 389 -44.78 1.76 -13.99
C GLU A 389 -44.80 2.20 -12.52
N GLN A 390 -45.36 3.38 -12.23
CA GLN A 390 -45.52 3.83 -10.85
C GLN A 390 -46.24 2.75 -10.02
N THR A 391 -45.54 2.19 -9.03
CA THR A 391 -46.02 1.05 -8.26
C THR A 391 -45.93 1.39 -6.77
N THR A 392 -47.04 1.21 -6.04
CA THR A 392 -47.08 1.27 -4.59
C THR A 392 -47.17 -0.14 -4.02
N PHE A 393 -46.18 -0.54 -3.25
CA PHE A 393 -46.13 -1.83 -2.58
C PHE A 393 -46.83 -1.75 -1.23
N ARG A 394 -47.78 -2.66 -1.02
CA ARG A 394 -48.56 -2.81 0.23
C ARG A 394 -48.15 -4.12 0.90
N PHE A 395 -48.01 -4.11 2.21
CA PHE A 395 -47.55 -5.26 2.99
C PHE A 395 -48.62 -5.68 4.01
N ASP A 396 -48.94 -6.96 4.05
CA ASP A 396 -50.04 -7.52 4.87
C ASP A 396 -49.70 -7.59 6.37
N ASP A 397 -48.45 -7.31 6.74
CA ASP A 397 -47.95 -7.32 8.12
C ASP A 397 -48.05 -5.95 8.82
N GLY A 398 -48.78 -5.00 8.22
CA GLY A 398 -48.98 -3.66 8.77
C GLY A 398 -47.81 -2.70 8.55
N ARG A 399 -46.81 -3.06 7.74
CA ARG A 399 -45.75 -2.12 7.33
C ARG A 399 -46.31 -0.98 6.47
N GLN A 400 -45.64 0.18 6.54
CA GLN A 400 -46.01 1.33 5.71
C GLN A 400 -45.91 1.00 4.21
N GLU A 401 -46.84 1.54 3.43
CA GLU A 401 -46.80 1.45 1.98
C GLU A 401 -45.49 2.06 1.44
N TYR A 402 -44.91 1.43 0.42
CA TYR A 402 -43.65 1.86 -0.18
C TYR A 402 -43.82 2.16 -1.67
N THR A 403 -43.52 3.38 -2.09
CA THR A 403 -43.61 3.79 -3.49
C THR A 403 -42.22 4.23 -3.98
N PRO A 404 -41.42 3.34 -4.59
CA PRO A 404 -40.15 3.73 -5.19
C PRO A 404 -40.39 4.57 -6.44
N HIS A 405 -39.55 5.59 -6.64
CA HIS A 405 -39.58 6.42 -7.85
C HIS A 405 -38.36 6.13 -8.72
N ASN A 406 -38.59 6.06 -10.04
CA ASN A 406 -37.51 6.06 -11.02
C ASN A 406 -36.87 7.45 -11.12
N PHE A 407 -35.70 7.52 -11.78
CA PHE A 407 -35.02 8.78 -12.04
C PHE A 407 -35.95 9.75 -12.80
N ASN A 408 -36.03 11.00 -12.34
CA ASN A 408 -36.96 12.03 -12.84
C ASN A 408 -38.45 11.60 -12.87
N SER A 409 -38.85 10.57 -12.11
CA SER A 409 -40.20 9.99 -12.14
C SER A 409 -40.64 9.53 -13.54
N GLN A 410 -39.68 9.11 -14.37
CA GLN A 410 -39.94 8.56 -15.69
C GLN A 410 -40.03 7.03 -15.63
N TYR A 411 -41.02 6.46 -16.29
CA TYR A 411 -41.25 5.00 -16.32
C TYR A 411 -41.43 4.55 -17.77
N ALA A 412 -41.16 3.28 -18.03
CA ALA A 412 -41.45 2.67 -19.33
C ALA A 412 -42.96 2.68 -19.62
N ASN A 413 -43.79 2.58 -18.57
CA ASN A 413 -45.23 2.32 -18.66
C ASN A 413 -45.55 1.08 -19.49
N GLY A 414 -44.68 0.08 -19.39
CA GLY A 414 -44.69 -1.16 -20.18
C GLY A 414 -43.69 -2.15 -19.62
N ASP A 415 -43.60 -3.30 -20.29
CA ASP A 415 -42.64 -4.34 -19.93
C ASP A 415 -41.23 -3.96 -20.40
N ILE A 416 -40.24 -4.19 -19.53
CA ILE A 416 -38.82 -4.04 -19.87
C ILE A 416 -38.07 -5.32 -19.50
N THR A 417 -37.02 -5.63 -20.26
CA THR A 417 -36.15 -6.78 -19.98
C THR A 417 -35.23 -6.50 -18.79
N MET A 418 -34.77 -7.54 -18.08
CA MET A 418 -33.80 -7.40 -16.99
C MET A 418 -32.51 -6.70 -17.44
N ALA A 419 -32.06 -6.98 -18.68
CA ALA A 419 -30.90 -6.34 -19.28
C ALA A 419 -31.10 -4.82 -19.45
N GLN A 420 -32.24 -4.40 -19.98
CA GLN A 420 -32.57 -2.99 -20.13
C GLN A 420 -32.78 -2.32 -18.76
N ALA A 421 -33.47 -2.98 -17.84
CA ALA A 421 -33.67 -2.50 -16.47
C ALA A 421 -32.33 -2.24 -15.74
N LEU A 422 -31.31 -3.08 -15.94
CA LEU A 422 -29.99 -2.84 -15.36
C LEU A 422 -29.28 -1.64 -16.02
N ALA A 423 -29.35 -1.53 -17.34
CA ALA A 423 -28.69 -0.46 -18.12
C ALA A 423 -29.26 0.93 -17.81
N LEU A 424 -30.60 1.02 -17.74
CA LEU A 424 -31.36 2.22 -17.37
C LEU A 424 -31.42 2.44 -15.86
N SER A 425 -31.06 1.43 -15.07
CA SER A 425 -31.11 1.45 -13.61
C SER A 425 -32.51 1.62 -13.03
N ASP A 426 -33.51 0.95 -13.61
CA ASP A 426 -34.92 1.02 -13.20
C ASP A 426 -35.11 0.55 -11.74
N ASN A 427 -35.76 1.38 -10.91
CA ASN A 427 -35.96 1.13 -9.48
C ASN A 427 -37.16 0.21 -9.23
N VAL A 428 -38.22 0.33 -10.02
CA VAL A 428 -39.43 -0.49 -9.88
C VAL A 428 -39.11 -1.95 -10.17
N TYR A 429 -38.40 -2.24 -11.28
CA TYR A 429 -37.93 -3.58 -11.63
C TYR A 429 -37.08 -4.18 -10.52
N ALA A 430 -36.14 -3.41 -9.96
CA ALA A 430 -35.27 -3.88 -8.89
C ALA A 430 -36.06 -4.23 -7.62
N VAL A 431 -37.01 -3.39 -7.21
CA VAL A 431 -37.84 -3.67 -6.02
C VAL A 431 -38.77 -4.86 -6.27
N LYS A 432 -39.40 -4.97 -7.46
CA LYS A 432 -40.22 -6.14 -7.83
C LYS A 432 -39.40 -7.43 -7.79
N THR A 433 -38.20 -7.41 -8.35
CA THR A 433 -37.27 -8.56 -8.32
C THR A 433 -36.92 -8.91 -6.88
N HIS A 434 -36.57 -7.94 -6.05
CA HIS A 434 -36.17 -8.19 -4.66
C HIS A 434 -37.30 -8.79 -3.82
N LEU A 435 -38.53 -8.27 -3.98
CA LEU A 435 -39.71 -8.82 -3.30
C LEU A 435 -40.05 -10.22 -3.81
N PHE A 436 -39.93 -10.47 -5.12
CA PHE A 436 -40.15 -11.78 -5.71
C PHE A 436 -39.18 -12.84 -5.16
N LEU A 437 -37.89 -12.52 -5.05
CA LEU A 437 -36.87 -13.42 -4.50
C LEU A 437 -36.89 -13.51 -2.96
N GLY A 438 -37.61 -12.62 -2.29
CA GLY A 438 -37.62 -12.45 -0.84
C GLY A 438 -36.52 -11.52 -0.31
N GLU A 439 -36.87 -10.69 0.68
CA GLU A 439 -36.05 -9.58 1.21
C GLU A 439 -34.70 -10.02 1.83
N LYS A 440 -34.55 -11.31 2.18
CA LYS A 440 -33.32 -11.89 2.72
C LYS A 440 -32.28 -12.19 1.66
N THR A 441 -32.72 -12.49 0.44
CA THR A 441 -31.88 -12.99 -0.65
C THR A 441 -30.74 -12.03 -0.99
N LEU A 442 -31.02 -10.72 -1.03
CA LEU A 442 -29.98 -9.73 -1.33
C LEU A 442 -28.96 -9.58 -0.19
N ALA A 443 -29.39 -9.64 1.07
CA ALA A 443 -28.48 -9.58 2.22
C ALA A 443 -27.57 -10.81 2.28
N GLU A 444 -28.08 -12.00 1.98
CA GLU A 444 -27.28 -13.24 1.88
C GLU A 444 -26.33 -13.22 0.68
N THR A 445 -26.80 -12.73 -0.46
CA THR A 445 -25.96 -12.55 -1.65
C THR A 445 -24.84 -11.55 -1.38
N ALA A 446 -25.11 -10.42 -0.73
CA ALA A 446 -24.08 -9.47 -0.34
C ALA A 446 -22.96 -10.11 0.50
N LYS A 447 -23.31 -10.98 1.47
CA LYS A 447 -22.33 -11.74 2.25
C LYS A 447 -21.52 -12.70 1.38
N LYS A 448 -22.16 -13.41 0.44
CA LYS A 448 -21.49 -14.28 -0.55
C LYS A 448 -20.46 -13.52 -1.40
N PHE A 449 -20.73 -12.26 -1.69
CA PHE A 449 -19.82 -11.34 -2.41
C PHE A 449 -18.76 -10.67 -1.52
N GLY A 450 -18.68 -11.02 -0.24
CA GLY A 450 -17.66 -10.51 0.69
C GLY A 450 -17.99 -9.15 1.30
N ILE A 451 -19.25 -8.70 1.24
CA ILE A 451 -19.69 -7.51 1.97
C ILE A 451 -19.92 -7.90 3.42
N THR A 452 -19.20 -7.26 4.33
CA THR A 452 -19.30 -7.50 5.79
C THR A 452 -20.10 -6.44 6.52
N SER A 453 -20.35 -5.29 5.89
CA SER A 453 -21.27 -4.27 6.39
C SER A 453 -22.69 -4.84 6.58
N LYS A 454 -23.37 -4.39 7.64
CA LYS A 454 -24.71 -4.89 7.98
C LYS A 454 -25.74 -4.42 6.95
N MET A 455 -26.51 -5.37 6.42
CA MET A 455 -27.60 -5.14 5.48
C MET A 455 -28.95 -5.38 6.16
N ALA A 456 -29.88 -4.44 6.02
CA ALA A 456 -31.25 -4.60 6.50
C ALA A 456 -32.07 -5.41 5.49
N GLU A 457 -32.83 -6.40 5.98
CA GLU A 457 -33.75 -7.23 5.21
C GLU A 457 -35.06 -6.45 5.00
N VAL A 458 -35.02 -5.45 4.12
CA VAL A 458 -36.16 -4.56 3.80
C VAL A 458 -36.28 -4.35 2.29
N PRO A 459 -37.47 -4.04 1.75
CA PRO A 459 -37.68 -3.90 0.31
C PRO A 459 -36.73 -2.89 -0.35
N SER A 460 -36.49 -1.77 0.34
CA SER A 460 -35.64 -0.68 -0.13
C SER A 460 -34.16 -1.04 -0.25
N LEU A 461 -33.72 -2.18 0.30
CA LEU A 461 -32.35 -2.67 0.11
C LEU A 461 -32.01 -2.86 -1.38
N ALA A 462 -33.00 -3.16 -2.22
CA ALA A 462 -32.83 -3.24 -3.68
C ALA A 462 -32.29 -1.93 -4.30
N LEU A 463 -32.46 -0.81 -3.61
CA LEU A 463 -31.97 0.52 -4.00
C LEU A 463 -30.75 0.96 -3.18
N GLY A 464 -30.16 0.08 -2.36
CA GLY A 464 -28.92 0.35 -1.63
C GLY A 464 -29.09 1.23 -0.38
N THR A 465 -30.20 1.07 0.36
CA THR A 465 -30.47 1.86 1.58
C THR A 465 -29.60 1.47 2.79
N SER A 466 -28.95 0.31 2.76
CA SER A 466 -27.93 -0.09 3.74
C SER A 466 -26.54 0.28 3.26
N GLY A 467 -25.73 0.87 4.15
CA GLY A 467 -24.41 1.38 3.77
C GLY A 467 -23.33 0.30 3.64
N ILE A 468 -22.34 0.55 2.78
CA ILE A 468 -21.14 -0.27 2.58
C ILE A 468 -19.89 0.58 2.48
N ARG A 469 -18.72 -0.06 2.55
CA ARG A 469 -17.43 0.59 2.29
C ARG A 469 -17.03 0.45 0.82
N VAL A 470 -16.27 1.42 0.31
CA VAL A 470 -15.80 1.43 -1.08
C VAL A 470 -14.99 0.17 -1.40
N ILE A 471 -14.10 -0.24 -0.50
CA ILE A 471 -13.29 -1.45 -0.63
C ILE A 471 -14.13 -2.74 -0.73
N GLU A 472 -15.28 -2.80 -0.05
CA GLU A 472 -16.19 -3.95 -0.11
C GLU A 472 -16.89 -4.03 -1.47
N LEU A 473 -17.33 -2.89 -2.01
CA LEU A 473 -17.94 -2.83 -3.34
C LEU A 473 -16.95 -3.23 -4.44
N ALA A 474 -15.72 -2.69 -4.38
CA ALA A 474 -14.65 -3.06 -5.31
C ALA A 474 -14.33 -4.57 -5.24
N ASN A 475 -14.32 -5.15 -4.05
CA ASN A 475 -14.14 -6.59 -3.89
C ASN A 475 -15.29 -7.40 -4.49
N ALA A 476 -16.54 -7.01 -4.21
CA ALA A 476 -17.72 -7.68 -4.75
C ALA A 476 -17.68 -7.72 -6.29
N TYR A 477 -17.32 -6.59 -6.92
CA TYR A 477 -17.21 -6.52 -8.39
C TYR A 477 -16.04 -7.34 -8.95
N SER A 478 -15.02 -7.61 -8.13
CA SER A 478 -13.90 -8.47 -8.51
C SER A 478 -14.32 -9.92 -8.74
N LEU A 479 -15.35 -10.41 -8.05
CA LEU A 479 -15.89 -11.75 -8.28
C LEU A 479 -16.57 -11.86 -9.66
N PHE A 480 -17.18 -10.79 -10.17
CA PHE A 480 -17.67 -10.79 -11.56
C PHE A 480 -16.51 -10.78 -12.56
N ALA A 481 -15.55 -9.87 -12.34
CA ALA A 481 -14.42 -9.67 -13.25
C ALA A 481 -13.51 -10.90 -13.39
N ASN A 482 -13.40 -11.74 -12.35
CA ASN A 482 -12.57 -12.94 -12.34
C ASN A 482 -13.30 -14.26 -12.66
N GLY A 483 -14.58 -14.19 -13.04
CA GLY A 483 -15.39 -15.35 -13.40
C GLY A 483 -15.87 -16.17 -12.19
N GLY A 484 -16.09 -15.52 -11.05
CA GLY A 484 -16.77 -16.11 -9.90
C GLY A 484 -15.87 -16.67 -8.81
N LYS A 485 -14.57 -16.36 -8.83
CA LYS A 485 -13.60 -16.89 -7.86
C LYS A 485 -13.52 -15.99 -6.63
N LYS A 486 -13.40 -16.60 -5.46
CA LYS A 486 -13.16 -15.92 -4.20
C LYS A 486 -11.89 -15.09 -4.32
N VAL A 487 -12.03 -13.83 -3.95
CA VAL A 487 -10.94 -12.89 -3.80
C VAL A 487 -11.27 -12.00 -2.61
N SER A 488 -10.22 -11.53 -1.93
CA SER A 488 -10.33 -10.58 -0.83
C SER A 488 -9.28 -9.50 -1.01
N PRO A 489 -9.53 -8.26 -0.57
CA PRO A 489 -8.54 -7.19 -0.72
C PRO A 489 -7.27 -7.52 0.04
N VAL A 490 -6.15 -7.53 -0.67
CA VAL A 490 -4.79 -7.74 -0.14
C VAL A 490 -4.05 -6.42 -0.24
N LEU A 491 -3.47 -5.99 0.87
CA LEU A 491 -2.64 -4.79 0.98
C LEU A 491 -1.15 -5.13 1.14
N VAL A 492 -0.85 -6.27 1.76
CA VAL A 492 0.50 -6.73 2.11
C VAL A 492 0.71 -8.12 1.53
N THR A 493 1.79 -8.30 0.78
CA THR A 493 2.18 -9.58 0.17
C THR A 493 3.21 -10.32 1.00
N LYS A 494 4.15 -9.59 1.61
CA LYS A 494 5.25 -10.16 2.41
C LYS A 494 5.70 -9.19 3.49
N VAL A 495 6.07 -9.71 4.66
CA VAL A 495 6.75 -8.94 5.71
C VAL A 495 8.00 -9.68 6.14
N GLU A 496 9.12 -8.97 6.16
CA GLU A 496 10.40 -9.46 6.68
C GLU A 496 10.78 -8.68 7.94
N ASN A 497 11.45 -9.35 8.89
CA ASN A 497 12.05 -8.69 10.05
C ASN A 497 13.44 -8.10 9.71
N HIS A 498 14.06 -7.44 10.69
CA HIS A 498 15.40 -6.85 10.55
C HIS A 498 16.52 -7.84 10.19
N LYS A 499 16.30 -9.17 10.35
CA LYS A 499 17.25 -10.22 9.98
C LYS A 499 17.02 -10.78 8.56
N GLY A 500 15.99 -10.29 7.86
CA GLY A 500 15.57 -10.83 6.57
C GLY A 500 14.72 -12.10 6.66
N GLU A 501 14.25 -12.48 7.85
CA GLU A 501 13.35 -13.63 8.01
C GLU A 501 11.93 -13.21 7.63
N VAL A 502 11.28 -14.01 6.79
CA VAL A 502 9.87 -13.80 6.39
C VAL A 502 8.95 -14.18 7.55
N ILE A 503 8.25 -13.20 8.12
CA ILE A 503 7.28 -13.41 9.20
C ILE A 503 5.84 -13.52 8.69
N TYR A 504 5.60 -13.07 7.45
CA TYR A 504 4.32 -13.18 6.77
C TYR A 504 4.52 -13.26 5.27
N GLU A 505 3.74 -14.13 4.62
CA GLU A 505 3.63 -14.21 3.17
C GLU A 505 2.19 -14.57 2.78
N GLU A 506 1.65 -13.84 1.81
CA GLU A 506 0.30 -14.02 1.30
C GLU A 506 0.15 -15.41 0.63
N LYS A 507 -0.85 -16.17 1.06
CA LYS A 507 -1.23 -17.44 0.42
C LYS A 507 -2.43 -17.25 -0.49
N LYS A 508 -2.37 -17.81 -1.69
CA LYS A 508 -3.46 -17.76 -2.67
C LYS A 508 -4.25 -19.06 -2.67
N GLU A 509 -5.55 -18.97 -2.41
CA GLU A 509 -6.48 -20.09 -2.58
C GLU A 509 -7.68 -19.66 -3.42
N PRO A 510 -7.66 -19.89 -4.75
CA PRO A 510 -8.76 -19.52 -5.62
C PRO A 510 -9.90 -20.54 -5.45
N LEU A 511 -10.81 -20.28 -4.52
CA LEU A 511 -12.03 -21.07 -4.33
C LEU A 511 -13.14 -20.54 -5.23
N PRO A 512 -13.84 -21.37 -6.02
CA PRO A 512 -15.03 -20.91 -6.75
C PRO A 512 -16.15 -20.53 -5.76
N VAL A 513 -16.84 -19.41 -6.01
CA VAL A 513 -17.94 -18.90 -5.17
C VAL A 513 -19.21 -18.67 -5.98
N LEU A 514 -19.07 -18.15 -7.20
CA LEU A 514 -20.18 -17.92 -8.14
C LEU A 514 -20.17 -18.99 -9.22
N LYS A 515 -21.34 -19.22 -9.83
CA LYS A 515 -21.44 -19.99 -11.07
C LYS A 515 -20.77 -19.18 -12.20
N PRO A 516 -19.74 -19.71 -12.88
CA PRO A 516 -19.01 -18.96 -13.90
C PRO A 516 -19.91 -18.44 -15.03
N GLU A 517 -20.94 -19.20 -15.40
CA GLU A 517 -21.89 -18.87 -16.47
C GLU A 517 -22.71 -17.63 -16.08
N ASP A 518 -23.33 -17.66 -14.89
CA ASP A 518 -24.15 -16.54 -14.38
C ASP A 518 -23.29 -15.29 -14.10
N ALA A 519 -22.06 -15.47 -13.61
CA ALA A 519 -21.12 -14.37 -13.43
C ALA A 519 -20.74 -13.70 -14.76
N TYR A 520 -20.59 -14.50 -15.82
CA TYR A 520 -20.34 -13.98 -17.17
C TYR A 520 -21.57 -13.30 -17.76
N VAL A 521 -22.76 -13.90 -17.63
CA VAL A 521 -24.03 -13.29 -18.06
C VAL A 521 -24.23 -11.94 -17.39
N MET A 522 -24.02 -11.86 -16.07
CA MET A 522 -24.09 -10.60 -15.33
C MET A 522 -23.05 -9.58 -15.79
N THR A 523 -21.81 -10.02 -16.04
CA THR A 523 -20.77 -9.17 -16.63
C THR A 523 -21.21 -8.59 -17.98
N GLN A 524 -21.84 -9.39 -18.84
CA GLN A 524 -22.36 -8.96 -20.15
C GLN A 524 -23.58 -8.04 -20.04
N MET A 525 -24.43 -8.21 -19.02
CA MET A 525 -25.50 -7.26 -18.74
C MET A 525 -24.94 -5.92 -18.25
N MET A 526 -23.89 -5.93 -17.44
CA MET A 526 -23.24 -4.73 -16.93
C MET A 526 -22.49 -3.92 -17.99
N THR A 527 -22.18 -4.48 -19.17
CA THR A 527 -21.71 -3.67 -20.32
C THR A 527 -22.84 -2.80 -20.89
N GLY A 528 -24.10 -3.16 -20.61
CA GLY A 528 -25.29 -2.49 -21.12
C GLY A 528 -25.42 -1.03 -20.70
N MET A 529 -24.84 -0.62 -19.57
CA MET A 529 -24.85 0.81 -19.18
C MET A 529 -24.09 1.71 -20.17
N PHE A 530 -23.28 1.13 -21.06
CA PHE A 530 -22.47 1.82 -22.07
C PHE A 530 -22.97 1.56 -23.50
N ASP A 531 -24.17 1.01 -23.68
CA ASP A 531 -24.68 0.58 -24.98
C ASP A 531 -26.03 1.26 -25.29
N HIS A 532 -26.01 2.25 -26.18
CA HIS A 532 -27.20 2.98 -26.62
C HIS A 532 -28.29 2.09 -27.23
N LYS A 533 -27.99 0.84 -27.60
CA LYS A 533 -29.02 -0.13 -28.01
C LYS A 533 -29.98 -0.50 -26.88
N LEU A 534 -29.64 -0.18 -25.63
CA LEU A 534 -30.51 -0.36 -24.46
C LEU A 534 -31.16 0.95 -24.00
N ASP A 535 -31.05 2.03 -24.78
CA ASP A 535 -31.89 3.20 -24.56
C ASP A 535 -33.37 2.80 -24.65
N GLY A 536 -34.23 3.52 -23.94
CA GLY A 536 -35.67 3.29 -23.91
C GLY A 536 -36.38 4.56 -23.48
N TYR A 537 -37.19 4.46 -22.42
CA TYR A 537 -37.82 5.65 -21.81
C TYR A 537 -36.80 6.60 -21.14
N SER A 538 -35.55 6.15 -20.97
CA SER A 538 -34.42 6.94 -20.53
C SER A 538 -33.16 6.48 -21.27
N SER A 539 -32.09 7.27 -21.22
CA SER A 539 -30.79 6.86 -21.76
C SER A 539 -30.05 5.96 -20.78
N VAL A 540 -29.18 5.09 -21.30
CA VAL A 540 -28.29 4.27 -20.48
C VAL A 540 -27.45 5.11 -19.52
N THR A 541 -27.24 4.60 -18.31
CA THR A 541 -26.65 5.39 -17.21
C THR A 541 -25.20 5.83 -17.43
N GLY A 542 -24.48 5.20 -18.36
CA GLY A 542 -23.11 5.56 -18.76
C GLY A 542 -23.01 6.55 -19.92
N SER A 543 -24.12 7.03 -20.48
CA SER A 543 -24.16 7.84 -21.71
C SER A 543 -23.16 9.00 -21.74
N THR A 544 -22.94 9.68 -20.62
CA THR A 544 -22.04 10.83 -20.50
C THR A 544 -20.55 10.49 -20.57
N ILE A 545 -20.17 9.21 -20.48
CA ILE A 545 -18.77 8.77 -20.46
C ILE A 545 -18.41 7.79 -21.59
N ILE A 546 -19.38 7.35 -22.40
CA ILE A 546 -19.16 6.39 -23.51
C ILE A 546 -18.10 6.90 -24.49
N SER A 547 -18.15 8.19 -24.85
CA SER A 547 -17.23 8.80 -25.81
C SER A 547 -15.77 8.83 -25.36
N ARG A 548 -15.51 8.59 -24.06
CA ARG A 548 -14.16 8.57 -23.46
C ARG A 548 -13.59 7.17 -23.28
N MET A 549 -14.38 6.12 -23.54
CA MET A 549 -13.95 4.74 -23.38
C MET A 549 -13.05 4.30 -24.54
N THR A 550 -11.85 3.78 -24.25
CA THR A 550 -10.97 3.19 -25.28
C THR A 550 -11.05 1.67 -25.35
N ARG A 551 -11.81 1.05 -24.44
CA ARG A 551 -11.91 -0.40 -24.32
C ARG A 551 -13.25 -0.84 -23.74
N PRO A 552 -13.59 -2.14 -23.83
CA PRO A 552 -14.80 -2.67 -23.23
C PRO A 552 -14.72 -2.61 -21.70
N TYR A 553 -15.75 -2.03 -21.09
CA TYR A 553 -15.94 -2.01 -19.64
C TYR A 553 -17.29 -2.64 -19.28
N ALA A 554 -17.37 -3.18 -18.07
CA ALA A 554 -18.61 -3.53 -17.40
C ALA A 554 -18.72 -2.68 -16.14
N GLY A 555 -19.91 -2.17 -15.80
CA GLY A 555 -20.03 -1.32 -14.64
C GLY A 555 -21.47 -1.07 -14.19
N LYS A 556 -21.58 -0.22 -13.18
CA LYS A 556 -22.84 0.35 -12.71
C LYS A 556 -22.58 1.67 -11.99
N SER A 557 -23.42 2.67 -12.27
CA SER A 557 -23.49 3.88 -11.44
C SER A 557 -24.54 3.74 -10.34
N GLY A 558 -24.35 4.46 -9.24
CA GLY A 558 -25.32 4.58 -8.15
C GLY A 558 -25.42 6.02 -7.69
N SER A 559 -26.61 6.41 -7.25
CA SER A 559 -26.84 7.72 -6.67
C SER A 559 -27.92 7.61 -5.61
N THR A 560 -27.74 8.34 -4.52
CA THR A 560 -28.75 8.67 -3.51
C THR A 560 -28.84 10.18 -3.42
N ASP A 561 -29.63 10.71 -2.47
CA ASP A 561 -29.63 12.15 -2.22
C ASP A 561 -28.28 12.65 -1.71
N THR A 562 -27.48 11.79 -1.06
CA THR A 562 -26.25 12.16 -0.33
C THR A 562 -24.97 11.60 -0.95
N ASP A 563 -25.08 10.60 -1.82
CA ASP A 563 -23.96 9.81 -2.31
C ASP A 563 -24.01 9.64 -3.83
N SER A 564 -22.86 9.76 -4.49
CA SER A 564 -22.67 9.40 -5.90
C SER A 564 -21.59 8.34 -6.04
N TRP A 565 -21.86 7.33 -6.87
CA TRP A 565 -21.04 6.15 -7.04
C TRP A 565 -20.83 5.79 -8.50
N MET A 566 -19.64 5.29 -8.79
CA MET A 566 -19.35 4.54 -10.01
C MET A 566 -18.48 3.34 -9.66
N ALA A 567 -18.92 2.15 -10.01
CA ALA A 567 -18.14 0.93 -9.88
C ALA A 567 -18.12 0.20 -11.22
N GLY A 568 -16.96 -0.32 -11.62
CA GLY A 568 -16.82 -1.01 -12.89
C GLY A 568 -15.45 -1.63 -13.05
N PHE A 569 -15.27 -2.38 -14.13
CA PHE A 569 -14.11 -3.21 -14.31
C PHE A 569 -13.82 -3.55 -15.77
N THR A 570 -12.57 -3.95 -15.99
CA THR A 570 -12.09 -4.75 -17.11
C THR A 570 -11.70 -6.13 -16.59
N PRO A 571 -11.28 -7.09 -17.45
CA PRO A 571 -10.70 -8.34 -16.98
C PRO A 571 -9.39 -8.19 -16.17
N GLN A 572 -8.81 -6.99 -16.10
CA GLN A 572 -7.51 -6.72 -15.49
C GLN A 572 -7.59 -5.87 -14.22
N LEU A 573 -8.62 -5.03 -14.09
CA LEU A 573 -8.73 -4.07 -13.00
C LEU A 573 -10.19 -3.79 -12.69
N VAL A 574 -10.51 -3.72 -11.39
CA VAL A 574 -11.82 -3.32 -10.87
C VAL A 574 -11.63 -2.06 -10.07
N SER A 575 -12.56 -1.11 -10.19
CA SER A 575 -12.46 0.14 -9.46
C SER A 575 -13.83 0.63 -9.03
N ALA A 576 -13.91 1.09 -7.78
CA ALA A 576 -15.07 1.74 -7.20
C ALA A 576 -14.69 3.13 -6.73
N VAL A 577 -15.53 4.11 -7.08
CA VAL A 577 -15.41 5.52 -6.69
C VAL A 577 -16.70 5.94 -6.01
N TRP A 578 -16.57 6.55 -4.85
CA TRP A 578 -17.63 7.23 -4.13
C TRP A 578 -17.28 8.71 -3.98
N THR A 579 -18.29 9.57 -4.10
CA THR A 579 -18.22 10.99 -3.74
C THR A 579 -19.45 11.40 -2.93
N GLY A 580 -19.24 12.18 -1.87
CA GLY A 580 -20.32 12.68 -1.02
C GLY A 580 -19.81 13.59 0.10
N TYR A 581 -20.72 14.21 0.83
CA TYR A 581 -20.37 15.05 1.98
C TYR A 581 -20.31 14.22 3.26
N ASP A 582 -19.36 14.53 4.16
CA ASP A 582 -19.19 13.71 5.36
C ASP A 582 -20.43 13.68 6.25
N GLN A 583 -21.05 14.86 6.43
CA GLN A 583 -22.24 15.06 7.25
C GLN A 583 -23.54 14.63 6.56
N GLY A 584 -23.48 13.85 5.47
CA GLY A 584 -24.67 13.33 4.78
C GLY A 584 -25.59 14.44 4.24
N LYS A 585 -25.00 15.59 3.89
CA LYS A 585 -25.71 16.67 3.20
C LYS A 585 -26.17 16.20 1.81
N PRO A 586 -27.37 16.59 1.35
CA PRO A 586 -27.79 16.31 -0.01
C PRO A 586 -26.86 16.94 -1.06
N ILE A 587 -26.56 16.19 -2.12
CA ILE A 587 -25.81 16.67 -3.28
C ILE A 587 -26.78 17.43 -4.20
N THR A 588 -26.77 18.75 -4.11
CA THR A 588 -27.66 19.62 -4.90
C THR A 588 -27.03 20.06 -6.21
N LEU A 589 -25.70 20.19 -6.27
CA LEU A 589 -24.97 20.65 -7.44
C LEU A 589 -24.85 19.53 -8.50
N THR A 590 -25.21 19.84 -9.74
CA THR A 590 -25.12 18.90 -10.87
C THR A 590 -23.67 18.44 -11.12
N ALA A 591 -22.70 19.33 -10.95
CA ALA A 591 -21.27 19.00 -11.10
C ALA A 591 -20.83 17.92 -10.09
N ASP A 592 -21.23 18.07 -8.82
CA ASP A 592 -20.90 17.13 -7.76
C ASP A 592 -21.48 15.73 -8.02
N LYS A 593 -22.69 15.64 -8.59
CA LYS A 593 -23.29 14.35 -8.97
C LYS A 593 -22.48 13.60 -10.03
N ALA A 594 -21.75 14.31 -10.88
CA ALA A 594 -20.99 13.74 -11.99
C ALA A 594 -19.57 13.27 -11.62
N TYR A 595 -19.00 13.73 -10.50
CA TYR A 595 -17.60 13.47 -10.16
C TYR A 595 -17.25 11.99 -10.09
N ALA A 596 -18.05 11.15 -9.41
CA ALA A 596 -17.74 9.72 -9.30
C ALA A 596 -17.56 9.04 -10.68
N LYS A 597 -18.43 9.34 -11.66
CA LYS A 597 -18.32 8.81 -13.03
C LYS A 597 -17.10 9.36 -13.76
N ASN A 598 -16.86 10.67 -13.67
CA ASN A 598 -15.76 11.32 -14.38
C ASN A 598 -14.39 10.92 -13.86
N ILE A 599 -14.26 10.81 -12.53
CA ILE A 599 -13.07 10.27 -11.85
C ILE A 599 -12.85 8.83 -12.29
N TRP A 600 -13.89 7.98 -12.24
CA TRP A 600 -13.77 6.57 -12.60
C TRP A 600 -13.30 6.37 -14.05
N ILE A 601 -13.92 7.04 -15.03
CA ILE A 601 -13.52 6.85 -16.44
C ILE A 601 -12.11 7.40 -16.69
N GLN A 602 -11.76 8.56 -16.12
CA GLN A 602 -10.40 9.09 -16.27
C GLN A 602 -9.37 8.15 -15.66
N PHE A 603 -9.63 7.67 -14.45
CA PHE A 603 -8.75 6.75 -13.75
C PHE A 603 -8.59 5.44 -14.52
N MET A 604 -9.70 4.85 -15.00
CA MET A 604 -9.64 3.59 -15.75
C MET A 604 -8.87 3.76 -17.06
N GLU A 605 -9.04 4.86 -17.79
CA GLU A 605 -8.27 5.14 -19.00
C GLU A 605 -6.78 5.33 -18.70
N ASP A 606 -6.42 6.14 -17.70
CA ASP A 606 -5.03 6.42 -17.32
C ASP A 606 -4.34 5.15 -16.77
N ALA A 607 -5.00 4.38 -15.90
CA ALA A 607 -4.45 3.14 -15.31
C ALA A 607 -4.26 2.01 -16.34
N HIS A 608 -4.96 2.07 -17.48
CA HIS A 608 -4.84 1.07 -18.54
C HIS A 608 -4.00 1.52 -19.74
N LYS A 609 -3.39 2.71 -19.70
CA LYS A 609 -2.66 3.30 -20.82
C LYS A 609 -1.61 2.35 -21.42
N ASP A 610 -0.91 1.60 -20.57
CA ASP A 610 0.16 0.67 -20.98
C ASP A 610 -0.30 -0.81 -20.98
N LEU A 611 -1.60 -1.07 -20.80
CA LEU A 611 -2.16 -2.43 -20.74
C LEU A 611 -2.87 -2.82 -22.03
N PRO A 612 -2.69 -4.07 -22.52
CA PRO A 612 -3.38 -4.55 -23.70
C PRO A 612 -4.90 -4.56 -23.49
N VAL A 613 -5.66 -4.23 -24.54
CA VAL A 613 -7.12 -4.30 -24.51
C VAL A 613 -7.56 -5.77 -24.46
N LYS A 614 -8.23 -6.17 -23.36
CA LYS A 614 -8.81 -7.51 -23.19
C LYS A 614 -10.32 -7.45 -23.23
N ARG A 615 -10.92 -8.45 -23.89
CA ARG A 615 -12.38 -8.68 -23.87
C ARG A 615 -12.75 -9.65 -22.75
N PHE A 616 -13.98 -9.56 -22.26
CA PHE A 616 -14.55 -10.54 -21.34
C PHE A 616 -14.70 -11.88 -22.06
N LYS A 617 -14.09 -12.94 -21.51
CA LYS A 617 -14.14 -14.29 -22.08
C LYS A 617 -15.21 -15.11 -21.39
N GLY A 618 -16.17 -15.63 -22.15
CA GLY A 618 -17.21 -16.52 -21.63
C GLY A 618 -16.67 -17.91 -21.28
N PRO A 619 -17.14 -18.55 -20.20
CA PRO A 619 -16.87 -19.96 -19.93
C PRO A 619 -17.62 -20.86 -20.93
N LYS A 620 -17.34 -22.17 -20.89
CA LYS A 620 -18.24 -23.14 -21.54
C LYS A 620 -19.60 -23.09 -20.84
N GLY A 621 -20.68 -23.34 -21.58
CA GLY A 621 -22.04 -23.26 -21.01
C GLY A 621 -22.69 -21.89 -21.08
N THR A 622 -22.12 -20.93 -21.84
CA THR A 622 -22.78 -19.66 -22.18
C THR A 622 -22.99 -19.55 -23.68
N VAL A 623 -24.14 -19.03 -24.11
CA VAL A 623 -24.52 -18.84 -25.52
C VAL A 623 -24.87 -17.37 -25.77
N GLY A 624 -24.50 -16.84 -26.93
CA GLY A 624 -24.85 -15.48 -27.36
C GLY A 624 -25.95 -15.51 -28.40
N VAL A 625 -27.02 -14.75 -28.18
CA VAL A 625 -28.18 -14.64 -29.08
C VAL A 625 -28.47 -13.17 -29.34
N TYR A 626 -28.72 -12.80 -30.60
CA TYR A 626 -29.21 -11.48 -30.93
C TYR A 626 -30.68 -11.38 -30.53
N ILE A 627 -31.00 -10.48 -29.61
CA ILE A 627 -32.38 -10.24 -29.15
C ILE A 627 -32.82 -8.82 -29.51
N ASN A 628 -34.13 -8.63 -29.66
CA ASN A 628 -34.72 -7.30 -29.58
C ASN A 628 -34.76 -6.90 -28.09
N PRO A 629 -34.05 -5.85 -27.67
CA PRO A 629 -33.97 -5.45 -26.26
C PRO A 629 -35.31 -5.00 -25.66
N GLU A 630 -36.28 -4.59 -26.48
CA GLU A 630 -37.59 -4.10 -26.04
C GLU A 630 -38.51 -5.24 -25.55
N ASN A 631 -38.49 -6.39 -26.23
CA ASN A 631 -39.40 -7.51 -25.94
C ASN A 631 -38.69 -8.81 -25.52
N GLY A 632 -37.35 -8.84 -25.54
CA GLY A 632 -36.56 -9.98 -25.12
C GLY A 632 -36.56 -11.20 -26.06
N LYS A 633 -37.24 -11.13 -27.22
CA LYS A 633 -37.33 -12.20 -28.22
C LYS A 633 -36.11 -12.21 -29.15
N ILE A 634 -35.88 -13.33 -29.84
CA ILE A 634 -34.82 -13.44 -30.86
C ILE A 634 -35.05 -12.38 -31.94
N ALA A 635 -34.06 -11.54 -32.19
CA ALA A 635 -34.15 -10.50 -33.21
C ALA A 635 -34.16 -11.11 -34.61
N THR A 636 -35.03 -10.59 -35.46
CA THR A 636 -35.06 -10.86 -36.91
C THR A 636 -34.40 -9.70 -37.66
N GLU A 637 -34.04 -9.88 -38.93
CA GLU A 637 -33.40 -8.85 -39.77
C GLU A 637 -34.22 -7.54 -39.85
N HIS A 638 -35.53 -7.60 -39.61
CA HIS A 638 -36.44 -6.46 -39.62
C HIS A 638 -36.56 -5.74 -38.28
N CYS A 639 -35.93 -6.25 -37.20
CA CYS A 639 -35.92 -5.55 -35.93
C CYS A 639 -35.11 -4.25 -36.02
N PRO A 640 -35.65 -3.11 -35.56
CA PRO A 640 -34.98 -1.81 -35.61
C PRO A 640 -33.72 -1.78 -34.75
N VAL A 641 -33.70 -2.57 -33.67
CA VAL A 641 -32.55 -2.73 -32.78
C VAL A 641 -32.29 -4.21 -32.54
N GLN A 642 -31.04 -4.61 -32.70
CA GLN A 642 -30.55 -5.94 -32.37
C GLN A 642 -29.34 -5.85 -31.45
N ARG A 643 -29.40 -6.56 -30.32
CA ARG A 643 -28.30 -6.61 -29.36
C ARG A 643 -27.88 -8.05 -29.09
N LEU A 644 -26.59 -8.32 -29.21
CA LEU A 644 -26.01 -9.59 -28.78
C LEU A 644 -26.09 -9.67 -27.26
N THR A 645 -26.85 -10.64 -26.75
CA THR A 645 -27.08 -10.87 -25.33
C THR A 645 -26.71 -12.31 -25.00
N TYR A 646 -26.04 -12.51 -23.87
CA TYR A 646 -25.53 -13.81 -23.45
C TYR A 646 -26.43 -14.44 -22.41
N PHE A 647 -26.62 -15.76 -22.52
CA PHE A 647 -27.45 -16.58 -21.65
C PHE A 647 -26.64 -17.77 -21.14
N THR A 648 -27.04 -18.31 -19.99
CA THR A 648 -26.61 -19.65 -19.57
C THR A 648 -27.24 -20.64 -20.55
N ALA A 649 -26.47 -21.60 -21.06
CA ALA A 649 -26.93 -22.48 -22.13
C ALA A 649 -28.21 -23.24 -21.71
N GLY A 650 -29.23 -23.21 -22.57
CA GLY A 650 -30.56 -23.77 -22.30
C GLY A 650 -31.54 -22.77 -21.69
N THR A 651 -31.14 -21.52 -21.44
CA THR A 651 -32.02 -20.45 -20.94
C THR A 651 -32.22 -19.31 -21.95
N GLU A 652 -31.66 -19.43 -23.15
CA GLU A 652 -31.88 -18.49 -24.24
C GLU A 652 -33.36 -18.47 -24.70
N PRO A 653 -33.86 -17.32 -25.18
CA PRO A 653 -35.20 -17.25 -25.77
C PRO A 653 -35.29 -18.13 -27.02
N THR A 654 -36.48 -18.67 -27.26
CA THR A 654 -36.78 -19.56 -28.40
C THR A 654 -37.76 -18.93 -29.40
N GLU A 655 -38.47 -17.87 -29.00
CA GLU A 655 -39.42 -17.14 -29.83
C GLU A 655 -38.73 -16.02 -30.63
N TYR A 656 -39.13 -15.86 -31.88
CA TYR A 656 -38.70 -14.76 -32.74
C TYR A 656 -39.55 -13.51 -32.54
N CYS A 657 -38.94 -12.34 -32.68
CA CYS A 657 -39.62 -11.04 -32.66
C CYS A 657 -40.46 -10.87 -33.93
N THR A 658 -41.78 -10.79 -33.76
CA THR A 658 -42.76 -10.61 -34.86
C THR A 658 -43.37 -9.21 -34.91
N ASP A 659 -43.10 -8.35 -33.92
CA ASP A 659 -43.76 -7.04 -33.75
C ASP A 659 -43.58 -6.09 -34.95
N HIS A 660 -42.53 -6.29 -35.77
CA HIS A 660 -42.23 -5.47 -36.95
C HIS A 660 -42.78 -6.07 -38.27
N LEU A 661 -43.43 -7.24 -38.21
CA LEU A 661 -44.02 -7.90 -39.37
C LEU A 661 -45.46 -7.41 -39.67
N GLU A 662 -46.16 -6.81 -38.69
CA GLU A 662 -47.53 -6.29 -38.86
C GLU A 662 -47.60 -5.03 -39.74
N HIS A 663 -46.46 -4.44 -40.12
CA HIS A 663 -46.39 -3.28 -41.02
C HIS A 663 -46.03 -3.63 -42.48
N MET A 664 -46.05 -4.92 -42.86
CA MET A 664 -45.76 -5.37 -44.23
C MET A 664 -47.01 -5.70 -45.07
N GLU A 665 -48.19 -5.21 -44.71
CA GLU A 665 -49.34 -5.22 -45.64
C GLU A 665 -49.45 -3.89 -46.39
N GLU A 666 -49.49 -4.02 -47.72
CA GLU A 666 -49.66 -2.98 -48.77
C GLU A 666 -48.38 -2.30 -49.31
N GLU A 667 -47.50 -3.08 -49.95
CA GLU A 667 -46.96 -2.61 -51.23
C GLU A 667 -47.89 -3.12 -52.37
N PRO A 668 -48.46 -2.25 -53.22
CA PRO A 668 -49.29 -2.71 -54.32
C PRO A 668 -48.43 -3.49 -55.32
N GLU A 669 -48.89 -4.69 -55.68
CA GLU A 669 -48.26 -5.56 -56.68
C GLU A 669 -47.83 -4.76 -57.92
N GLN A 670 -46.52 -4.67 -58.16
CA GLN A 670 -46.03 -4.23 -59.45
C GLN A 670 -46.46 -5.26 -60.51
N PRO A 671 -47.02 -4.83 -61.66
CA PRO A 671 -47.51 -5.76 -62.65
C PRO A 671 -46.35 -6.58 -63.22
N VAL A 672 -46.49 -7.90 -63.11
CA VAL A 672 -45.59 -8.91 -63.68
C VAL A 672 -45.35 -8.60 -65.16
N LYS A 673 -44.15 -8.12 -65.49
CA LYS A 673 -43.70 -8.02 -66.89
C LYS A 673 -43.53 -9.44 -67.44
N LYS A 674 -44.31 -9.78 -68.47
CA LYS A 674 -44.20 -11.02 -69.24
C LYS A 674 -42.74 -11.30 -69.63
N PRO A 675 -42.27 -12.55 -69.54
CA PRO A 675 -40.90 -12.89 -69.92
C PRO A 675 -40.70 -12.65 -71.43
N LYS A 676 -39.66 -11.89 -71.79
CA LYS A 676 -39.20 -11.79 -73.18
C LYS A 676 -38.71 -13.17 -73.63
N GLU A 677 -39.30 -13.70 -74.69
CA GLU A 677 -38.82 -14.90 -75.38
C GLU A 677 -37.32 -14.78 -75.71
N LYS A 678 -36.51 -15.65 -75.12
CA LYS A 678 -35.12 -15.84 -75.54
C LYS A 678 -35.13 -16.53 -76.91
N LYS A 679 -34.84 -15.78 -77.98
CA LYS A 679 -34.53 -16.36 -79.29
C LYS A 679 -33.27 -17.22 -79.18
N THR A 680 -33.43 -18.50 -79.53
CA THR A 680 -32.38 -19.52 -79.50
C THR A 680 -31.33 -19.28 -80.60
N TRP A 681 -30.06 -19.43 -80.22
CA TRP A 681 -28.86 -19.07 -80.98
C TRP A 681 -28.67 -19.81 -82.32
N TYR A 682 -29.33 -20.94 -82.54
CA TYR A 682 -29.21 -21.75 -83.75
C TYR A 682 -30.12 -21.31 -84.91
N LYS A 683 -31.10 -20.42 -84.68
CA LYS A 683 -31.92 -19.84 -85.77
C LYS A 683 -31.20 -18.73 -86.57
N LYS A 684 -29.91 -18.49 -86.32
CA LYS A 684 -29.01 -17.65 -87.14
C LYS A 684 -28.19 -18.43 -88.18
N LEU A 685 -28.36 -19.75 -88.30
CA LEU A 685 -27.49 -20.60 -89.15
C LEU A 685 -28.12 -21.15 -90.43
N PHE A 686 -29.40 -20.87 -90.73
CA PHE A 686 -30.00 -21.24 -92.02
C PHE A 686 -30.91 -20.13 -92.55
N GLN A 687 -30.30 -19.15 -93.22
CA GLN A 687 -30.92 -18.38 -94.30
C GLN A 687 -30.01 -18.49 -95.52
N TRP A 688 -30.24 -19.50 -96.35
CA TRP A 688 -29.84 -19.54 -97.76
C TRP A 688 -30.91 -20.34 -98.52
N GLY A 689 -31.49 -19.72 -99.55
CA GLY A 689 -32.20 -20.43 -100.61
C GLY A 689 -33.63 -19.95 -100.87
N SER A 690 -33.76 -19.17 -101.95
CA SER A 690 -34.96 -18.80 -102.73
C SER A 690 -36.01 -17.90 -102.08
#